data_AF-A0A6I2IBX3-F1
#
_entry.id   AF-A0A6I2IBX3-F1
#
_cell.length_a   1.000
_cell.length_b   1.000
_cell.length_c   1.000
_cell.angle_alpha   90.00
_cell.angle_beta   90.00
_cell.angle_gamma   90.00
#
_symmetry.space_group_name_H-M   'P 1'
#
loop_
_entity.id
_entity.type
_entity.pdbx_description
1 polymer ?
#
loop_
_entity_poly.entity_id
_entity_poly.type
_entity_poly.pdbx_seq_one_letter_code
_entity_poly.pdbx_strand_id
1 'polypeptide(L)'
;MNKFTDTASDYIDALPLSAEQKAALPASDLQAVHEALDAQGHHYDRADDSPLASVKARLEASWPGSLGGDQLIEDEEGRTQLQAMPKATRSSMFPDPWRTNPIGRFWDRLRGREVNPRYMSKEEAEAEQKWRTVGTIRRYILLLLTISQTVVATWYMKTILPYQGWALINPSDMIGQDLWVSFMQLLPYVLQTGILILFAILFCWVSAGFWTALMGFLQLLMGKDKYSISASTVGDEPIDPAHRTALIMPICNEDVDRVFAGLRATWESVKATGQQQHFDVYILSDSYNPDICVAEQKAWMELINEVQGEGQIFYRRRRRRVKRKSGNIDDFCRRWGNQYSYMVVLDADSVMSGDCLTNLVRLMNANPNAGIIQSSPKASGMDTLYARCQQFATRVYGPLFTAGLHFWQLGESHYWGHNAIIRVKPFIEHCALAPLPGEGSFAGSILSHDFVEAALMRRAGWGVWIAYDLPGSYEELPPNLLDELKRDRRWCHGNLMNFRLFLVKGMHPVHRAVFLTGVMSYLSAPLWFMFLALSTALQVVHALTEPQYFLQPRQLFPVWPQWRPELAIALFASTMVLLFLPKLLSIILIWCKGSKEFGGFFRVTASLLLEVLFSVLLAPVRMLFHTVFVVSAFLGWEVVWNSPQRDDDSTPWGEAFMRHGSQLLLGLVWAVGMAWLDLRFLFWLAPIVFSLILSPFVSVISSRATIGLRTKRWKLFLIPEEYSPPQVLVDTDNYLKLNRSRTLDDGFMHAVFNPSFNALATAMATARHRASQVLEIARDRHVEQALNETPEKLNRDRRLVLLSDPVTMSRLHYRVWSNPERYSSWVDNYKTVSLNPEALPTK
;
A
#
# COMPACT_ATOMS: atom_id res chain seq x y z
N MET A 1 -24.94 -22.81 -34.35
CA MET A 1 -25.76 -21.69 -34.87
C MET A 1 -27.16 -21.83 -34.29
N ASN A 2 -27.41 -21.30 -33.09
CA ASN A 2 -28.78 -21.16 -32.58
C ASN A 2 -29.19 -19.71 -32.83
N LYS A 3 -30.14 -19.51 -33.75
CA LYS A 3 -30.89 -18.25 -33.80
C LYS A 3 -31.76 -18.23 -32.54
N PHE A 4 -31.82 -17.10 -31.83
CA PHE A 4 -32.86 -16.87 -30.83
C PHE A 4 -34.20 -16.88 -31.60
N THR A 5 -34.85 -18.03 -31.69
CA THR A 5 -36.09 -18.21 -32.48
C THR A 5 -37.34 -18.04 -31.62
N ASP A 6 -37.21 -18.17 -30.30
CA ASP A 6 -38.29 -17.96 -29.34
C ASP A 6 -37.71 -17.37 -28.04
N THR A 7 -37.83 -16.05 -27.89
CA THR A 7 -37.14 -15.27 -26.85
C THR A 7 -37.49 -15.67 -25.43
N ALA A 8 -38.74 -16.10 -25.19
CA ALA A 8 -39.18 -16.51 -23.86
C ALA A 8 -38.67 -17.92 -23.53
N SER A 9 -38.72 -18.84 -24.49
CA SER A 9 -38.18 -20.19 -24.33
C SER A 9 -36.67 -20.18 -24.08
N ASP A 10 -35.91 -19.40 -24.86
CA ASP A 10 -34.46 -19.24 -24.67
C ASP A 10 -34.12 -18.62 -23.30
N TYR A 11 -34.98 -17.74 -22.78
CA TYR A 11 -34.82 -17.17 -21.44
C TYR A 11 -35.06 -18.20 -20.34
N ILE A 12 -36.14 -18.99 -20.46
CA ILE A 12 -36.48 -20.06 -19.53
C ILE A 12 -35.34 -21.09 -19.47
N ASP A 13 -34.74 -21.41 -20.62
CA ASP A 13 -33.59 -22.32 -20.68
C ASP A 13 -32.36 -21.76 -19.94
N ALA A 14 -32.15 -20.45 -19.95
CA ALA A 14 -31.08 -19.78 -19.23
C ALA A 14 -31.31 -19.67 -17.70
N LEU A 15 -32.52 -19.95 -17.19
CA LEU A 15 -32.79 -19.94 -15.75
C LEU A 15 -32.17 -21.18 -15.06
N PRO A 16 -31.61 -21.03 -13.84
CA PRO A 16 -31.04 -22.15 -13.06
C PRO A 16 -32.13 -22.97 -12.32
N LEU A 17 -33.20 -23.31 -13.04
CA LEU A 17 -34.35 -24.06 -12.54
C LEU A 17 -34.30 -25.53 -12.99
N SER A 18 -34.99 -26.42 -12.27
CA SER A 18 -35.15 -27.81 -12.72
C SER A 18 -35.99 -27.87 -14.00
N ALA A 19 -35.90 -28.97 -14.76
CA ALA A 19 -36.70 -29.15 -15.98
C ALA A 19 -38.21 -29.05 -15.71
N GLU A 20 -38.67 -29.55 -14.56
CA GLU A 20 -40.07 -29.46 -14.12
C GLU A 20 -40.50 -28.02 -13.85
N GLN A 21 -39.66 -27.26 -13.15
CA GLN A 21 -39.91 -25.84 -12.86
C GLN A 21 -39.94 -25.00 -14.15
N LYS A 22 -39.05 -25.29 -15.10
CA LYS A 22 -39.02 -24.63 -16.42
C LYS A 22 -40.29 -24.92 -17.22
N ALA A 23 -40.77 -26.16 -17.22
CA ALA A 23 -41.98 -26.57 -17.94
C ALA A 23 -43.27 -25.92 -17.39
N ALA A 24 -43.26 -25.45 -16.13
CA ALA A 24 -44.39 -24.76 -15.51
C ALA A 24 -44.46 -23.26 -15.86
N LEU A 25 -43.40 -22.69 -16.46
CA LEU A 25 -43.36 -21.27 -16.81
C LEU A 25 -44.06 -21.00 -18.16
N PRO A 26 -44.79 -19.89 -18.29
CA PRO A 26 -45.45 -19.54 -19.54
C PRO A 26 -44.42 -19.10 -20.59
N ALA A 27 -44.35 -19.80 -21.72
CA ALA A 27 -43.46 -19.43 -22.83
C ALA A 27 -44.08 -18.37 -23.78
N SER A 28 -45.20 -17.74 -23.41
CA SER A 28 -45.95 -16.83 -24.28
C SER A 28 -45.26 -15.48 -24.51
N ASP A 29 -44.74 -14.88 -23.44
CA ASP A 29 -43.94 -13.65 -23.48
C ASP A 29 -43.06 -13.55 -22.21
N LEU A 30 -42.08 -12.64 -22.25
CA LEU A 30 -41.11 -12.49 -21.17
C LEU A 30 -41.73 -11.90 -19.89
N GLN A 31 -42.77 -11.06 -20.02
CA GLN A 31 -43.45 -10.47 -18.87
C GLN A 31 -44.16 -11.55 -18.05
N ALA A 32 -44.90 -12.45 -18.71
CA ALA A 32 -45.59 -13.56 -18.09
C ALA A 32 -44.62 -14.51 -17.37
N VAL A 33 -43.40 -14.73 -17.90
CA VAL A 33 -42.36 -15.49 -17.20
C VAL A 33 -42.00 -14.83 -15.87
N HIS A 34 -41.78 -13.51 -15.87
CA HIS A 34 -41.43 -12.78 -14.66
C HIS A 34 -42.56 -12.73 -13.65
N GLU A 35 -43.80 -12.54 -14.10
CA GLU A 35 -45.00 -12.58 -13.25
C GLU A 35 -45.24 -13.96 -12.65
N ALA A 36 -45.01 -15.04 -13.41
CA ALA A 36 -45.11 -16.42 -12.91
C ALA A 36 -44.04 -16.77 -11.87
N LEU A 37 -42.87 -16.13 -11.95
CA LEU A 37 -41.79 -16.26 -10.96
C LEU A 37 -42.02 -15.38 -9.72
N ASP A 38 -42.93 -14.43 -9.77
CA ASP A 38 -43.22 -13.55 -8.64
C ASP A 38 -44.27 -14.16 -7.70
N ALA A 39 -43.80 -14.73 -6.60
CA ALA A 39 -44.67 -15.29 -5.56
C ALA A 39 -45.55 -14.25 -4.85
N GLN A 40 -45.20 -12.96 -4.91
CA GLN A 40 -45.91 -11.87 -4.24
C GLN A 40 -46.97 -11.20 -5.14
N GLY A 41 -46.97 -11.50 -6.44
CA GLY A 41 -47.98 -11.02 -7.39
C GLY A 41 -47.93 -9.52 -7.64
N HIS A 42 -46.74 -8.91 -7.68
CA HIS A 42 -46.56 -7.53 -8.08
C HIS A 42 -46.97 -7.33 -9.54
N HIS A 43 -47.64 -6.21 -9.78
CA HIS A 43 -47.97 -5.79 -11.14
C HIS A 43 -47.30 -4.45 -11.44
N TYR A 44 -46.51 -4.42 -12.51
CA TYR A 44 -45.82 -3.24 -12.99
C TYR A 44 -46.53 -2.71 -14.24
N ASP A 45 -46.87 -1.41 -14.25
CA ASP A 45 -47.51 -0.76 -15.41
C ASP A 45 -46.67 -0.87 -16.69
N ARG A 46 -45.35 -1.00 -16.53
CA ARG A 46 -44.39 -1.15 -17.62
C ARG A 46 -43.85 -2.57 -17.67
N ALA A 47 -43.97 -3.18 -18.84
CA ALA A 47 -43.44 -4.51 -19.10
C ALA A 47 -41.92 -4.60 -18.83
N ASP A 48 -41.15 -3.54 -19.10
CA ASP A 48 -39.70 -3.52 -18.88
C ASP A 48 -39.27 -3.42 -17.40
N ASP A 49 -40.22 -3.21 -16.48
CA ASP A 49 -40.00 -3.28 -15.03
C ASP A 49 -40.34 -4.66 -14.45
N SER A 50 -40.98 -5.55 -15.21
CA SER A 50 -41.34 -6.91 -14.76
C SER A 50 -40.17 -7.76 -14.21
N PRO A 51 -38.91 -7.66 -14.69
CA PRO A 51 -37.82 -8.42 -14.09
C PRO A 51 -37.54 -8.09 -12.61
N LEU A 52 -37.95 -6.91 -12.12
CA LEU A 52 -37.84 -6.54 -10.70
C LEU A 52 -38.67 -7.48 -9.81
N ALA A 53 -39.80 -7.97 -10.31
CA ALA A 53 -40.71 -8.87 -9.60
C ALA A 53 -40.05 -10.24 -9.31
N SER A 54 -39.31 -10.77 -10.28
CA SER A 54 -38.74 -12.12 -10.19
C SER A 54 -37.32 -12.18 -9.61
N VAL A 55 -36.78 -11.05 -9.12
CA VAL A 55 -35.41 -11.00 -8.56
C VAL A 55 -35.23 -12.01 -7.43
N LYS A 56 -36.18 -12.09 -6.50
CA LYS A 56 -36.15 -13.02 -5.36
C LYS A 56 -36.07 -14.48 -5.82
N ALA A 57 -37.01 -14.92 -6.65
CA ALA A 57 -37.05 -16.30 -7.13
C ALA A 57 -35.80 -16.68 -7.95
N ARG A 58 -35.29 -15.77 -8.78
CA ARG A 58 -34.04 -15.99 -9.53
C ARG A 58 -32.85 -16.13 -8.59
N LEU A 59 -32.73 -15.29 -7.57
CA LEU A 59 -31.66 -15.40 -6.57
C LEU A 59 -31.71 -16.70 -5.77
N GLU A 60 -32.89 -17.07 -5.27
CA GLU A 60 -33.10 -18.32 -4.52
C GLU A 60 -32.75 -19.56 -5.37
N ALA A 61 -33.03 -19.51 -6.68
CA ALA A 61 -32.66 -20.58 -7.61
C ALA A 61 -31.14 -20.64 -7.87
N SER A 62 -30.48 -19.48 -7.98
CA SER A 62 -29.05 -19.37 -8.31
C SER A 62 -28.10 -19.58 -7.12
N TRP A 63 -28.49 -19.12 -5.92
CA TRP A 63 -27.63 -19.13 -4.72
C TRP A 63 -28.39 -19.59 -3.46
N PRO A 64 -28.97 -20.80 -3.43
CA PRO A 64 -29.81 -21.25 -2.33
C PRO A 64 -29.09 -21.31 -0.97
N GLY A 65 -27.77 -21.58 -0.96
CA GLY A 65 -26.98 -21.64 0.27
C GLY A 65 -26.33 -20.32 0.70
N SER A 66 -26.41 -19.28 -0.14
CA SER A 66 -25.89 -17.94 0.18
C SER A 66 -26.96 -17.00 0.74
N LEU A 67 -28.23 -17.41 0.73
CA LEU A 67 -29.40 -16.63 1.08
C LEU A 67 -30.05 -17.25 2.32
N GLY A 68 -29.81 -16.69 3.50
CA GLY A 68 -30.59 -17.07 4.69
C GLY A 68 -31.84 -16.22 4.88
N GLY A 69 -32.60 -16.55 5.93
CA GLY A 69 -34.00 -16.15 6.09
C GLY A 69 -34.28 -14.64 6.05
N ASP A 70 -33.32 -13.82 6.50
CA ASP A 70 -33.50 -12.35 6.62
C ASP A 70 -32.64 -11.54 5.63
N GLN A 71 -31.89 -12.17 4.73
CA GLN A 71 -30.99 -11.45 3.80
C GLN A 71 -31.71 -10.75 2.65
N LEU A 72 -32.88 -11.24 2.24
CA LEU A 72 -33.69 -10.61 1.20
C LEU A 72 -34.70 -9.68 1.87
N ILE A 73 -34.54 -8.38 1.65
CA ILE A 73 -35.42 -7.33 2.16
C ILE A 73 -36.12 -6.63 1.01
N GLU A 74 -37.10 -5.81 1.32
CA GLU A 74 -37.73 -4.89 0.37
C GLU A 74 -37.26 -3.46 0.61
N ASP A 75 -37.06 -2.72 -0.48
CA ASP A 75 -36.79 -1.28 -0.39
C ASP A 75 -38.07 -0.45 -0.18
N GLU A 76 -37.95 0.89 -0.09
CA GLU A 76 -39.11 1.78 0.15
C GLU A 76 -40.21 1.68 -0.93
N GLU A 77 -39.92 1.12 -2.10
CA GLU A 77 -40.88 0.94 -3.21
C GLU A 77 -41.27 -0.53 -3.40
N GLY A 78 -40.99 -1.41 -2.43
CA GLY A 78 -41.37 -2.83 -2.46
C GLY A 78 -40.49 -3.72 -3.35
N ARG A 79 -39.35 -3.22 -3.83
CA ARG A 79 -38.47 -4.02 -4.70
C ARG A 79 -37.56 -4.92 -3.86
N THR A 80 -37.33 -6.15 -4.33
CA THR A 80 -36.36 -7.06 -3.70
C THR A 80 -34.96 -6.45 -3.70
N GLN A 81 -34.36 -6.37 -2.52
CA GLN A 81 -33.00 -5.90 -2.29
C GLN A 81 -32.25 -6.92 -1.44
N LEU A 82 -30.97 -7.14 -1.74
CA LEU A 82 -30.09 -7.99 -0.95
C LEU A 82 -29.45 -7.16 0.18
N GLN A 83 -29.64 -7.59 1.43
CA GLN A 83 -29.11 -6.93 2.62
C GLN A 83 -27.61 -7.23 2.79
N ALA A 84 -26.78 -6.60 1.95
CA ALA A 84 -25.33 -6.78 1.98
C ALA A 84 -24.61 -6.06 3.15
N MET A 85 -25.31 -5.20 3.89
CA MET A 85 -24.77 -4.41 5.00
C MET A 85 -25.77 -4.36 6.17
N PRO A 86 -25.29 -4.27 7.42
CA PRO A 86 -26.15 -4.12 8.57
C PRO A 86 -26.73 -2.70 8.63
N LYS A 87 -27.75 -2.52 9.48
CA LYS A 87 -28.38 -1.20 9.69
C LYS A 87 -27.34 -0.19 10.15
N ALA A 88 -27.30 0.96 9.49
CA ALA A 88 -26.35 2.03 9.81
C ALA A 88 -26.73 2.77 11.10
N THR A 89 -25.76 2.96 11.97
CA THR A 89 -25.79 3.74 13.21
C THR A 89 -24.85 4.94 13.07
N ARG A 90 -25.39 6.08 12.63
CA ARG A 90 -24.55 7.20 12.21
C ARG A 90 -23.79 7.84 13.38
N SER A 91 -22.51 8.13 13.15
CA SER A 91 -21.64 8.88 14.05
C SER A 91 -21.11 10.13 13.35
N SER A 92 -20.81 11.16 14.16
CA SER A 92 -20.21 12.40 13.65
C SER A 92 -18.69 12.26 13.64
N MET A 93 -18.09 12.43 12.46
CA MET A 93 -16.63 12.42 12.26
C MET A 93 -16.28 13.66 11.43
N PHE A 94 -15.75 14.70 12.06
CA PHE A 94 -15.40 15.97 11.42
C PHE A 94 -13.93 16.30 11.64
N PRO A 95 -13.22 16.77 10.59
CA PRO A 95 -11.81 17.04 10.73
C PRO A 95 -11.55 18.37 11.44
N ASP A 96 -10.54 18.39 12.30
CA ASP A 96 -10.02 19.63 12.86
C ASP A 96 -9.26 20.43 11.78
N PRO A 97 -9.47 21.75 11.65
CA PRO A 97 -8.74 22.55 10.69
C PRO A 97 -7.24 22.63 11.03
N TRP A 98 -6.39 22.52 10.00
CA TRP A 98 -4.94 22.62 10.13
C TRP A 98 -4.51 24.03 10.57
N ARG A 99 -4.02 24.17 11.81
CA ARG A 99 -3.45 25.43 12.31
C ARG A 99 -1.93 25.44 12.17
N THR A 100 -1.43 26.15 11.15
CA THR A 100 0.02 26.24 10.83
C THR A 100 0.68 27.54 11.29
N ASN A 101 -0.06 28.63 11.52
CA ASN A 101 0.54 29.95 11.82
C ASN A 101 1.16 30.02 13.24
N PRO A 102 2.48 30.22 13.40
CA PRO A 102 3.15 30.33 14.71
C PRO A 102 2.74 31.57 15.53
N ILE A 103 2.36 32.67 14.89
CA ILE A 103 1.95 33.91 15.57
C ILE A 103 0.57 33.76 16.19
N GLY A 104 -0.38 33.18 15.44
CA GLY A 104 -1.70 32.83 15.98
C GLY A 104 -1.62 31.84 17.15
N ARG A 105 -0.62 30.94 17.14
CA ARG A 105 -0.35 30.00 18.24
C ARG A 105 0.09 30.71 19.53
N PHE A 106 0.99 31.67 19.42
CA PHE A 106 1.44 32.48 20.57
C PHE A 106 0.28 33.27 21.16
N TRP A 107 -0.57 33.84 20.31
CA TRP A 107 -1.74 34.61 20.72
C TRP A 107 -2.84 33.77 21.39
N ASP A 108 -3.12 32.56 20.89
CA ASP A 108 -4.06 31.62 21.52
C ASP A 108 -3.57 31.15 22.91
N ARG A 109 -2.25 30.99 23.07
CA ARG A 109 -1.61 30.62 24.34
C ARG A 109 -1.77 31.71 25.39
N LEU A 110 -1.56 32.97 24.98
CA LEU A 110 -1.82 34.14 25.84
C LEU A 110 -3.30 34.27 26.24
N ARG A 111 -4.24 33.74 25.44
CA ARG A 111 -5.68 33.74 25.72
C ARG A 111 -6.17 32.52 26.52
N GLY A 112 -5.27 31.66 27.01
CA GLY A 112 -5.64 30.50 27.84
C GLY A 112 -6.40 29.40 27.09
N ARG A 113 -6.37 29.38 25.75
CA ARG A 113 -7.02 28.37 24.92
C ARG A 113 -6.09 27.18 24.64
N GLU A 114 -5.50 26.61 25.69
CA GLU A 114 -4.76 25.35 25.60
C GLU A 114 -5.73 24.16 25.67
N VAL A 115 -5.58 23.21 24.75
CA VAL A 115 -6.34 21.95 24.79
C VAL A 115 -5.52 20.98 25.63
N ASN A 116 -6.01 20.68 26.83
CA ASN A 116 -5.39 19.67 27.68
C ASN A 116 -5.73 18.27 27.13
N PRO A 117 -4.77 17.32 27.11
CA PRO A 117 -5.10 15.93 26.83
C PRO A 117 -6.10 15.43 27.88
N ARG A 118 -7.19 14.80 27.45
CA ARG A 118 -8.10 14.10 28.36
C ARG A 118 -7.42 12.79 28.77
N TYR A 119 -6.82 12.77 29.95
CA TYR A 119 -6.44 11.53 30.63
C TYR A 119 -7.67 10.93 31.30
N MET A 120 -7.89 9.62 31.19
CA MET A 120 -9.01 8.95 31.86
C MET A 120 -8.80 8.83 33.38
N SER A 121 -7.54 8.79 33.86
CA SER A 121 -7.19 8.83 35.29
C SER A 121 -5.78 9.39 35.56
N LYS A 122 -5.49 9.75 36.83
CA LYS A 122 -4.17 10.27 37.26
C LYS A 122 -3.08 9.19 37.22
N GLU A 123 -3.43 7.95 37.55
CA GLU A 123 -2.50 6.80 37.54
C GLU A 123 -2.07 6.44 36.11
N GLU A 124 -3.01 6.47 35.14
CA GLU A 124 -2.70 6.28 33.72
C GLU A 124 -1.79 7.39 33.18
N ALA A 125 -2.00 8.64 33.61
CA ALA A 125 -1.13 9.75 33.25
C ALA A 125 0.30 9.57 33.79
N GLU A 126 0.45 9.11 35.03
CA GLU A 126 1.75 8.82 35.65
C GLU A 126 2.47 7.62 35.00
N ALA A 127 1.73 6.55 34.67
CA ALA A 127 2.25 5.41 33.93
C ALA A 127 2.73 5.80 32.52
N GLU A 128 1.97 6.66 31.84
CA GLU A 128 2.35 7.16 30.51
C GLU A 128 3.60 8.07 30.59
N GLN A 129 3.70 8.91 31.62
CA GLN A 129 4.84 9.80 31.82
C GLN A 129 6.16 9.03 32.00
N LYS A 130 6.12 7.84 32.63
CA LYS A 130 7.31 7.00 32.86
C LYS A 130 7.94 6.52 31.55
N TRP A 131 7.18 5.89 30.65
CA TRP A 131 7.75 5.41 29.39
C TRP A 131 8.08 6.58 28.43
N ARG A 132 7.33 7.69 28.47
CA ARG A 132 7.63 8.90 27.68
C ARG A 132 9.00 9.49 28.03
N THR A 133 9.35 9.50 29.31
CA THR A 133 10.67 9.97 29.78
C THR A 133 11.78 9.07 29.26
N VAL A 134 11.61 7.75 29.37
CA VAL A 134 12.57 6.76 28.85
C VAL A 134 12.73 6.89 27.33
N GLY A 135 11.63 6.96 26.59
CA GLY A 135 11.66 7.15 25.14
C GLY A 135 12.38 8.43 24.73
N THR A 136 12.17 9.52 25.48
CA THR A 136 12.85 10.80 25.22
C THR A 136 14.36 10.70 25.45
N ILE A 137 14.80 10.07 26.53
CA ILE A 137 16.23 9.83 26.81
C ILE A 137 16.86 8.99 25.70
N ARG A 138 16.23 7.87 25.33
CA ARG A 138 16.70 6.99 24.25
C ARG A 138 16.88 7.77 22.95
N ARG A 139 15.93 8.65 22.58
CA ARG A 139 16.05 9.50 21.38
C ARG A 139 17.19 10.50 21.44
N TYR A 140 17.44 11.13 22.59
CA TYR A 140 18.59 12.03 22.74
C TYR A 140 19.92 11.28 22.62
N ILE A 141 19.99 10.05 23.13
CA ILE A 141 21.16 9.17 22.95
C ILE A 141 21.37 8.88 21.47
N LEU A 142 20.33 8.44 20.74
CA LEU A 142 20.41 8.21 19.29
C LEU A 142 20.90 9.46 18.56
N LEU A 143 20.31 10.63 18.86
CA LEU A 143 20.70 11.90 18.24
C LEU A 143 22.17 12.25 18.51
N LEU A 144 22.62 12.10 19.76
CA LEU A 144 24.01 12.38 20.14
C LEU A 144 24.99 11.43 19.45
N LEU A 145 24.68 10.14 19.40
CA LEU A 145 25.51 9.14 18.70
C LEU A 145 25.61 9.47 17.20
N THR A 146 24.49 9.75 16.55
CA THR A 146 24.43 10.07 15.13
C THR A 146 25.19 11.35 14.79
N ILE A 147 24.98 12.43 15.56
CA ILE A 147 25.66 13.71 15.32
C ILE A 147 27.16 13.56 15.57
N SER A 148 27.56 12.95 16.69
CA SER A 148 28.98 12.79 17.03
C SER A 148 29.73 11.99 15.96
N GLN A 149 29.14 10.88 15.51
CA GLN A 149 29.70 10.06 14.45
C GLN A 149 29.79 10.82 13.11
N THR A 150 28.78 11.62 12.79
CA THR A 150 28.76 12.44 11.57
C THR A 150 29.82 13.54 11.60
N VAL A 151 29.99 14.21 12.73
CA VAL A 151 31.03 15.24 12.91
C VAL A 151 32.42 14.64 12.71
N VAL A 152 32.69 13.48 13.31
CA VAL A 152 33.96 12.77 13.14
C VAL A 152 34.17 12.38 11.67
N ALA A 153 33.19 11.74 11.03
CA ALA A 153 33.31 11.33 9.63
C ALA A 153 33.49 12.52 8.68
N THR A 154 32.77 13.62 8.90
CA THR A 154 32.87 14.85 8.09
C THR A 154 34.23 15.51 8.29
N TRP A 155 34.78 15.47 9.50
CA TRP A 155 36.13 15.94 9.77
C TRP A 155 37.17 15.10 9.01
N TYR A 156 37.07 13.77 9.02
CA TYR A 156 37.91 12.90 8.20
C TYR A 156 37.76 13.21 6.69
N MET A 157 36.53 13.35 6.20
CA MET A 157 36.28 13.70 4.79
C MET A 157 36.92 15.04 4.42
N LYS A 158 36.84 16.06 5.29
CA LYS A 158 37.52 17.35 5.10
C LYS A 158 39.04 17.19 5.01
N THR A 159 39.64 16.29 5.79
CA THR A 159 41.10 16.05 5.75
C THR A 159 41.56 15.28 4.51
N ILE A 160 40.68 14.51 3.87
CA ILE A 160 40.96 13.76 2.64
C ILE A 160 40.89 14.67 1.42
N LEU A 161 39.96 15.62 1.41
CA LEU A 161 39.77 16.53 0.27
C LEU A 161 40.94 17.54 0.18
N PRO A 162 41.42 17.85 -1.04
CA PRO A 162 42.68 18.54 -1.24
C PRO A 162 42.66 20.02 -0.80
N TYR A 163 41.52 20.70 -0.84
CA TYR A 163 41.43 22.11 -0.43
C TYR A 163 41.01 22.20 1.03
N GLN A 164 41.96 22.42 1.95
CA GLN A 164 41.73 22.33 3.40
C GLN A 164 40.95 23.52 4.02
N GLY A 165 40.13 24.22 3.24
CA GLY A 165 39.19 25.25 3.69
C GLY A 165 39.38 26.61 2.99
N TRP A 166 38.44 27.52 3.24
CA TRP A 166 38.39 28.86 2.64
C TRP A 166 39.45 29.84 3.17
N ALA A 167 40.19 29.47 4.22
CA ALA A 167 41.15 30.34 4.90
C ALA A 167 42.34 30.79 4.02
N LEU A 168 42.56 30.12 2.89
CA LEU A 168 43.64 30.43 1.94
C LEU A 168 43.20 31.40 0.83
N ILE A 169 41.91 31.77 0.79
CA ILE A 169 41.36 32.71 -0.21
C ILE A 169 41.15 34.07 0.45
N ASN A 170 41.84 35.10 -0.04
CA ASN A 170 41.64 36.48 0.40
C ASN A 170 40.73 37.22 -0.60
N PRO A 171 39.55 37.73 -0.16
CA PRO A 171 38.65 38.48 -1.04
C PRO A 171 39.30 39.74 -1.65
N SER A 172 40.29 40.34 -0.98
CA SER A 172 41.03 41.51 -1.46
C SER A 172 41.86 41.23 -2.71
N ASP A 173 42.37 40.01 -2.86
CA ASP A 173 43.26 39.62 -3.97
C ASP A 173 42.47 39.40 -5.26
N MET A 174 41.14 39.29 -5.16
CA MET A 174 40.20 39.09 -6.27
C MET A 174 39.63 40.41 -6.82
N ILE A 175 39.84 41.52 -6.12
CA ILE A 175 39.35 42.84 -6.54
C ILE A 175 40.18 43.32 -7.73
N GLY A 176 39.58 43.36 -8.93
CA GLY A 176 40.24 43.77 -10.17
C GLY A 176 40.74 42.63 -11.05
N GLN A 177 40.52 41.37 -10.67
CA GLN A 177 40.76 40.21 -11.53
C GLN A 177 39.60 40.00 -12.52
N ASP A 178 39.88 39.30 -13.62
CA ASP A 178 38.83 38.86 -14.55
C ASP A 178 37.84 37.91 -13.85
N LEU A 179 36.55 38.06 -14.16
CA LEU A 179 35.46 37.31 -13.54
C LEU A 179 35.61 35.81 -13.77
N TRP A 180 36.14 35.41 -14.93
CA TRP A 180 36.37 34.00 -15.26
C TRP A 180 37.47 33.36 -14.42
N VAL A 181 38.57 34.10 -14.20
CA VAL A 181 39.70 33.64 -13.37
C VAL A 181 39.27 33.51 -11.91
N SER A 182 38.55 34.51 -11.41
CA SER A 182 37.96 34.49 -10.06
C SER A 182 37.01 33.30 -9.88
N PHE A 183 36.17 33.03 -10.89
CA PHE A 183 35.26 31.88 -10.87
C PHE A 183 36.02 30.55 -10.83
N MET A 184 37.03 30.36 -11.68
CA MET A 184 37.83 29.13 -11.72
C MET A 184 38.66 28.90 -10.46
N GLN A 185 39.09 29.97 -9.78
CA GLN A 185 39.78 29.87 -8.49
C GLN A 185 38.82 29.45 -7.36
N LEU A 186 37.57 29.94 -7.37
CA LEU A 186 36.57 29.61 -6.35
C LEU A 186 35.88 28.27 -6.58
N LEU A 187 35.74 27.84 -7.83
CA LEU A 187 34.97 26.66 -8.22
C LEU A 187 35.34 25.38 -7.43
N PRO A 188 36.63 25.00 -7.26
CA PRO A 188 36.98 23.81 -6.49
C PRO A 188 36.54 23.89 -5.01
N TYR A 189 36.64 25.07 -4.39
CA TYR A 189 36.23 25.28 -3.00
C TYR A 189 34.72 25.23 -2.82
N VAL A 190 33.96 25.78 -3.78
CA VAL A 190 32.49 25.69 -3.80
C VAL A 190 32.05 24.25 -3.97
N LEU A 191 32.61 23.53 -4.94
CA LEU A 191 32.33 22.11 -5.18
C LEU A 191 32.65 21.28 -3.93
N GLN A 192 33.82 21.48 -3.33
CA GLN A 192 34.23 20.76 -2.12
C GLN A 192 33.31 21.03 -0.93
N THR A 193 32.91 22.29 -0.73
CA THR A 193 31.98 22.66 0.34
C THR A 193 30.62 22.00 0.13
N GLY A 194 30.13 21.97 -1.11
CA GLY A 194 28.91 21.25 -1.47
C GLY A 194 29.01 19.75 -1.17
N ILE A 195 30.12 19.11 -1.55
CA ILE A 195 30.40 17.69 -1.26
C ILE A 195 30.40 17.43 0.26
N LEU A 196 31.04 18.28 1.07
CA LEU A 196 31.10 18.11 2.52
C LEU A 196 29.72 18.25 3.18
N ILE A 197 28.90 19.21 2.74
CA ILE A 197 27.53 19.39 3.24
C ILE A 197 26.67 18.16 2.90
N LEU A 198 26.70 17.71 1.64
CA LEU A 198 25.96 16.54 1.20
C LEU A 198 26.43 15.28 1.93
N PHE A 199 27.75 15.10 2.08
CA PHE A 199 28.34 13.99 2.82
C PHE A 199 27.83 13.98 4.27
N ALA A 200 27.87 15.12 4.98
CA ALA A 200 27.41 15.19 6.37
C ALA A 200 25.93 14.80 6.50
N ILE A 201 25.07 15.28 5.61
CA ILE A 201 23.63 14.95 5.61
C ILE A 201 23.41 13.46 5.32
N LEU A 202 24.03 12.93 4.28
CA LEU A 202 23.90 11.52 3.89
C LEU A 202 24.47 10.57 4.95
N PHE A 203 25.62 10.91 5.51
CA PHE A 203 26.27 10.12 6.56
C PHE A 203 25.46 10.13 7.85
N CYS A 204 24.87 11.27 8.23
CA CYS A 204 23.94 11.37 9.35
C CYS A 204 22.75 10.43 9.17
N TRP A 205 22.19 10.37 7.96
CA TRP A 205 21.08 9.47 7.64
C TRP A 205 21.47 7.99 7.77
N VAL A 206 22.61 7.60 7.19
CA VAL A 206 23.13 6.22 7.28
C VAL A 206 23.43 5.84 8.73
N SER A 207 24.02 6.74 9.51
CA SER A 207 24.33 6.53 10.92
C SER A 207 23.06 6.30 11.76
N ALA A 208 21.99 7.06 11.53
CA ALA A 208 20.72 6.83 12.22
C ALA A 208 20.14 5.43 11.95
N GLY A 209 20.21 4.97 10.69
CA GLY A 209 19.80 3.61 10.32
C GLY A 209 20.66 2.53 10.99
N PHE A 210 21.98 2.74 11.03
CA PHE A 210 22.94 1.84 11.69
C PHE A 210 22.62 1.64 13.18
N TRP A 211 22.48 2.73 13.94
CA TRP A 211 22.19 2.65 15.38
C TRP A 211 20.81 2.04 15.66
N THR A 212 19.85 2.25 14.75
CA THR A 212 18.54 1.58 14.80
C THR A 212 18.66 0.08 14.65
N ALA A 213 19.37 -0.40 13.62
CA ALA A 213 19.55 -1.84 13.43
C ALA A 213 20.36 -2.49 14.57
N LEU A 214 21.39 -1.80 15.08
CA LEU A 214 22.22 -2.30 16.18
C LEU A 214 21.39 -2.48 17.46
N MET A 215 20.57 -1.49 17.82
CA MET A 215 19.70 -1.63 18.99
C MET A 215 18.62 -2.70 18.79
N GLY A 216 18.11 -2.85 17.57
CA GLY A 216 17.19 -3.94 17.24
C GLY A 216 17.82 -5.32 17.41
N PHE A 217 19.08 -5.49 16.97
CA PHE A 217 19.84 -6.72 17.19
C PHE A 217 19.99 -7.03 18.70
N LEU A 218 20.40 -6.05 19.50
CA LEU A 218 20.52 -6.21 20.95
C LEU A 218 19.16 -6.54 21.61
N GLN A 219 18.11 -5.84 21.22
CA GLN A 219 16.75 -6.07 21.71
C GLN A 219 16.27 -7.50 21.41
N LEU A 220 16.52 -8.00 20.20
CA LEU A 220 16.11 -9.35 19.77
C LEU A 220 16.93 -10.48 20.41
N LEU A 221 18.14 -10.19 20.90
CA LEU A 221 18.95 -11.12 21.69
C LEU A 221 18.55 -11.13 23.17
N MET A 222 18.29 -9.95 23.74
CA MET A 222 17.93 -9.82 25.16
C MET A 222 16.49 -10.27 25.44
N GLY A 223 15.59 -10.13 24.46
CA GLY A 223 14.23 -10.68 24.49
C GLY A 223 13.27 -10.02 25.49
N LYS A 224 13.67 -8.94 26.18
CA LYS A 224 12.84 -8.26 27.19
C LYS A 224 13.08 -6.75 27.16
N ASP A 225 12.03 -5.96 26.89
CA ASP A 225 11.95 -4.54 27.27
C ASP A 225 10.74 -4.36 28.19
N LYS A 226 10.95 -3.74 29.36
CA LYS A 226 9.92 -3.55 30.39
C LYS A 226 8.73 -2.73 29.87
N TYR A 227 8.94 -1.89 28.87
CA TYR A 227 7.94 -0.97 28.33
C TYR A 227 7.40 -1.39 26.95
N SER A 228 7.73 -2.59 26.45
CA SER A 228 7.24 -3.07 25.16
C SER A 228 5.85 -3.71 25.28
N ILE A 229 4.95 -3.36 24.36
CA ILE A 229 3.81 -4.22 24.05
C ILE A 229 4.35 -5.38 23.22
N SER A 230 4.44 -6.55 23.85
CA SER A 230 4.95 -7.78 23.24
C SER A 230 3.84 -8.81 23.21
N ALA A 231 3.82 -9.64 22.17
CA ALA A 231 2.91 -10.79 22.09
C ALA A 231 3.00 -11.70 23.33
N SER A 232 4.15 -11.73 24.02
CA SER A 232 4.36 -12.49 25.25
C SER A 232 3.70 -11.90 26.52
N THR A 233 3.13 -10.70 26.43
CA THR A 233 2.49 -10.02 27.58
C THR A 233 1.07 -10.47 27.84
N VAL A 234 0.44 -11.16 26.88
CA VAL A 234 -0.92 -11.70 26.97
C VAL A 234 -0.87 -13.20 26.72
N GLY A 235 -1.65 -13.96 27.48
CA GLY A 235 -1.85 -15.39 27.29
C GLY A 235 -3.12 -15.68 26.49
N ASP A 236 -3.80 -16.76 26.86
CA ASP A 236 -5.10 -17.15 26.28
C ASP A 236 -6.29 -16.57 27.06
N GLU A 237 -6.18 -15.35 27.57
CA GLU A 237 -7.30 -14.74 28.29
C GLU A 237 -8.54 -14.63 27.38
N PRO A 238 -9.75 -14.83 27.94
CA PRO A 238 -10.98 -14.70 27.16
C PRO A 238 -11.14 -13.26 26.67
N ILE A 239 -11.59 -13.10 25.42
CA ILE A 239 -11.95 -11.80 24.87
C ILE A 239 -13.24 -11.34 25.56
N ASP A 240 -13.26 -10.11 26.05
CA ASP A 240 -14.46 -9.51 26.63
C ASP A 240 -15.63 -9.55 25.60
N PRO A 241 -16.78 -10.19 25.93
CA PRO A 241 -17.97 -10.19 25.08
C PRO A 241 -18.46 -8.81 24.65
N ALA A 242 -18.18 -7.76 25.44
CA ALA A 242 -18.53 -6.39 25.08
C ALA A 242 -17.68 -5.82 23.93
N HIS A 243 -16.50 -6.40 23.68
CA HIS A 243 -15.58 -5.92 22.67
C HIS A 243 -15.74 -6.69 21.35
N ARG A 244 -16.50 -6.09 20.43
CA ARG A 244 -16.57 -6.51 19.01
C ARG A 244 -15.51 -5.80 18.16
N THR A 245 -15.01 -6.51 17.16
CA THR A 245 -13.95 -6.07 16.25
C THR A 245 -14.41 -6.16 14.79
N ALA A 246 -14.30 -5.06 14.04
CA ALA A 246 -14.57 -5.06 12.60
C ALA A 246 -13.28 -5.31 11.81
N LEU A 247 -13.22 -6.37 11.02
CA LEU A 247 -12.19 -6.60 10.01
C LEU A 247 -12.61 -5.86 8.74
N ILE A 248 -11.96 -4.74 8.41
CA ILE A 248 -12.31 -3.93 7.24
C ILE A 248 -11.28 -4.14 6.14
N MET A 249 -11.74 -4.42 4.92
CA MET A 249 -10.90 -4.65 3.75
C MET A 249 -11.33 -3.69 2.62
N PRO A 250 -10.68 -2.53 2.48
CA PRO A 250 -10.90 -1.62 1.36
C PRO A 250 -10.32 -2.21 0.06
N ILE A 251 -11.14 -2.25 -0.99
CA ILE A 251 -10.78 -2.76 -2.31
C ILE A 251 -11.15 -1.73 -3.40
N CYS A 252 -10.38 -1.62 -4.48
CA CYS A 252 -10.59 -0.83 -5.68
C CYS A 252 -9.91 -1.47 -6.93
N ASN A 253 -10.69 -2.23 -7.70
CA ASN A 253 -10.29 -2.93 -8.94
C ASN A 253 -9.10 -3.89 -8.76
N GLU A 254 -9.01 -4.58 -7.63
CA GLU A 254 -8.06 -5.67 -7.44
C GLU A 254 -8.53 -6.95 -8.13
N ASP A 255 -7.63 -7.92 -8.15
CA ASP A 255 -7.92 -9.30 -8.50
C ASP A 255 -8.91 -9.91 -7.49
N VAL A 256 -10.16 -10.06 -7.91
CA VAL A 256 -11.26 -10.54 -7.09
C VAL A 256 -10.95 -11.94 -6.53
N ASP A 257 -10.41 -12.83 -7.36
CA ASP A 257 -10.17 -14.22 -6.97
C ASP A 257 -9.16 -14.29 -5.82
N ARG A 258 -8.07 -13.50 -5.91
CA ARG A 258 -7.03 -13.43 -4.89
C ARG A 258 -7.49 -12.77 -3.60
N VAL A 259 -8.24 -11.68 -3.69
CA VAL A 259 -8.77 -10.96 -2.51
C VAL A 259 -9.68 -11.88 -1.70
N PHE A 260 -10.65 -12.51 -2.35
CA PHE A 260 -11.62 -13.36 -1.68
C PHE A 260 -10.99 -14.67 -1.17
N ALA A 261 -9.97 -15.20 -1.85
CA ALA A 261 -9.20 -16.34 -1.35
C ALA A 261 -8.46 -16.04 -0.03
N GLY A 262 -7.77 -14.89 0.04
CA GLY A 262 -7.05 -14.47 1.25
C GLY A 262 -8.00 -14.12 2.40
N LEU A 263 -9.15 -13.51 2.08
CA LEU A 263 -10.18 -13.21 3.05
C LEU A 263 -10.84 -14.48 3.61
N ARG A 264 -11.15 -15.45 2.75
CA ARG A 264 -11.70 -16.75 3.14
C ARG A 264 -10.75 -17.48 4.10
N ALA A 265 -9.47 -17.58 3.74
CA ALA A 265 -8.45 -18.22 4.57
C ALA A 265 -8.32 -17.51 5.94
N THR A 266 -8.30 -16.17 5.94
CA THR A 266 -8.28 -15.37 7.17
C THR A 266 -9.51 -15.65 8.04
N TRP A 267 -10.70 -15.67 7.45
CA TRP A 267 -11.95 -15.88 8.18
C TRP A 267 -12.08 -17.31 8.74
N GLU A 268 -11.79 -18.33 7.95
CA GLU A 268 -11.80 -19.72 8.43
C GLU A 268 -10.76 -19.93 9.54
N SER A 269 -9.59 -19.27 9.46
CA SER A 269 -8.62 -19.27 10.54
C SER A 269 -9.18 -18.61 11.81
N VAL A 270 -9.98 -17.53 11.71
CA VAL A 270 -10.71 -16.95 12.85
C VAL A 270 -11.74 -17.94 13.39
N LYS A 271 -12.54 -18.61 12.54
CA LYS A 271 -13.50 -19.63 12.99
C LYS A 271 -12.81 -20.76 13.75
N ALA A 272 -11.63 -21.19 13.29
CA ALA A 272 -10.84 -22.23 13.95
C ALA A 272 -10.39 -21.87 15.37
N THR A 273 -10.28 -20.58 15.71
CA THR A 273 -9.99 -20.14 17.09
C THR A 273 -11.19 -20.26 18.04
N GLY A 274 -12.41 -20.44 17.51
CA GLY A 274 -13.66 -20.42 18.29
C GLY A 274 -14.08 -19.02 18.78
N GLN A 275 -13.43 -17.95 18.31
CA GLN A 275 -13.70 -16.56 18.73
C GLN A 275 -14.48 -15.75 17.68
N GLN A 276 -15.07 -16.41 16.67
CA GLN A 276 -15.74 -15.76 15.54
C GLN A 276 -16.85 -14.78 15.93
N GLN A 277 -17.54 -14.99 17.07
CA GLN A 277 -18.59 -14.09 17.55
C GLN A 277 -18.10 -12.67 17.87
N HIS A 278 -16.78 -12.49 18.06
CA HIS A 278 -16.17 -11.18 18.33
C HIS A 278 -15.78 -10.42 17.05
N PHE A 279 -15.90 -11.05 15.88
CA PHE A 279 -15.45 -10.49 14.61
C PHE A 279 -16.57 -10.40 13.59
N ASP A 280 -16.60 -9.29 12.85
CA ASP A 280 -17.35 -9.17 11.60
C ASP A 280 -16.44 -8.64 10.50
N VAL A 281 -16.72 -9.01 9.26
CA VAL A 281 -15.94 -8.66 8.08
C VAL A 281 -16.69 -7.64 7.24
N TYR A 282 -15.99 -6.62 6.77
CA TYR A 282 -16.50 -5.58 5.88
C TYR A 282 -15.62 -5.44 4.64
N ILE A 283 -16.13 -5.88 3.50
CA ILE A 283 -15.52 -5.67 2.19
C ILE A 283 -16.00 -4.32 1.64
N LEU A 284 -15.10 -3.35 1.60
CA LEU A 284 -15.40 -1.96 1.30
C LEU A 284 -14.90 -1.62 -0.11
N SER A 285 -15.73 -1.80 -1.13
CA SER A 285 -15.37 -1.59 -2.53
C SER A 285 -15.50 -0.14 -3.01
N ASP A 286 -14.44 0.34 -3.66
CA ASP A 286 -14.30 1.56 -4.44
C ASP A 286 -14.13 1.27 -5.94
N SER A 287 -14.34 0.00 -6.34
CA SER A 287 -14.18 -0.47 -7.70
C SER A 287 -15.09 0.27 -8.66
N TYR A 288 -14.53 0.52 -9.83
CA TYR A 288 -15.13 1.34 -10.88
C TYR A 288 -15.03 0.69 -12.25
N ASN A 289 -14.44 -0.50 -12.36
CA ASN A 289 -14.65 -1.35 -13.52
C ASN A 289 -15.97 -2.11 -13.33
N PRO A 290 -16.98 -1.93 -14.22
CA PRO A 290 -18.25 -2.65 -14.17
C PRO A 290 -18.11 -4.17 -14.11
N ASP A 291 -17.14 -4.74 -14.84
CA ASP A 291 -16.95 -6.20 -14.89
C ASP A 291 -16.47 -6.72 -13.54
N ILE A 292 -15.46 -6.04 -12.96
CA ILE A 292 -14.97 -6.33 -11.60
C ILE A 292 -16.08 -6.14 -10.55
N CYS A 293 -16.94 -5.12 -10.69
CA CYS A 293 -18.03 -4.89 -9.74
C CYS A 293 -19.01 -6.08 -9.69
N VAL A 294 -19.31 -6.72 -10.83
CA VAL A 294 -20.20 -7.89 -10.87
C VAL A 294 -19.47 -9.12 -10.34
N ALA A 295 -18.19 -9.29 -10.70
CA ALA A 295 -17.36 -10.37 -10.16
C ALA A 295 -17.24 -10.31 -8.63
N GLU A 296 -17.07 -9.12 -8.04
CA GLU A 296 -17.07 -8.93 -6.59
C GLU A 296 -18.40 -9.33 -5.92
N GLN A 297 -19.54 -8.99 -6.54
CA GLN A 297 -20.86 -9.38 -6.03
C GLN A 297 -21.02 -10.90 -6.02
N LYS A 298 -20.61 -11.57 -7.10
CA LYS A 298 -20.60 -13.04 -7.19
C LYS A 298 -19.68 -13.66 -6.13
N ALA A 299 -18.44 -13.19 -6.04
CA ALA A 299 -17.45 -13.73 -5.10
C ALA A 299 -17.91 -13.58 -3.64
N TRP A 300 -18.64 -12.51 -3.31
CA TRP A 300 -19.24 -12.36 -1.99
C TRP A 300 -20.35 -13.37 -1.70
N MET A 301 -21.22 -13.67 -2.69
CA MET A 301 -22.22 -14.73 -2.55
C MET A 301 -21.60 -16.11 -2.35
N GLU A 302 -20.53 -16.42 -3.10
CA GLU A 302 -19.80 -17.67 -2.95
C GLU A 302 -19.16 -17.77 -1.57
N LEU A 303 -18.48 -16.70 -1.13
CA LEU A 303 -17.83 -16.65 0.17
C LEU A 303 -18.82 -16.89 1.30
N ILE A 304 -19.99 -16.23 1.29
CA ILE A 304 -21.03 -16.42 2.32
C ILE A 304 -21.43 -17.89 2.42
N ASN A 305 -21.72 -18.54 1.29
CA ASN A 305 -22.14 -19.93 1.25
C ASN A 305 -21.04 -20.87 1.76
N GLU A 306 -19.80 -20.66 1.31
CA GLU A 306 -18.68 -21.53 1.64
C GLU A 306 -18.31 -21.51 3.12
N VAL A 307 -18.43 -20.35 3.77
CA VAL A 307 -18.04 -20.18 5.18
C VAL A 307 -19.22 -20.01 6.14
N GLN A 308 -20.46 -20.10 5.65
CA GLN A 308 -21.67 -19.81 6.41
C GLN A 308 -21.57 -18.43 7.09
N GLY A 309 -21.12 -17.42 6.32
CA GLY A 309 -20.76 -16.09 6.82
C GLY A 309 -21.92 -15.10 6.93
N GLU A 310 -23.16 -15.57 6.85
CA GLU A 310 -24.36 -14.73 6.93
C GLU A 310 -24.40 -13.93 8.24
N GLY A 311 -24.77 -12.66 8.16
CA GLY A 311 -24.84 -11.77 9.31
C GLY A 311 -23.49 -11.34 9.89
N GLN A 312 -22.37 -11.84 9.37
CA GLN A 312 -21.01 -11.48 9.81
C GLN A 312 -20.11 -10.98 8.67
N ILE A 313 -20.34 -11.36 7.41
CA ILE A 313 -19.55 -10.93 6.25
C ILE A 313 -20.36 -10.01 5.36
N PHE A 314 -19.97 -8.73 5.33
CA PHE A 314 -20.69 -7.68 4.64
C PHE A 314 -19.92 -7.16 3.44
N TYR A 315 -20.64 -6.78 2.38
CA TYR A 315 -20.06 -6.20 1.17
C TYR A 315 -20.74 -4.88 0.82
N ARG A 316 -19.94 -3.91 0.38
CA ARG A 316 -20.47 -2.64 -0.09
C ARG A 316 -19.58 -1.95 -1.10
N ARG A 317 -20.17 -1.63 -2.26
CA ARG A 317 -19.61 -0.68 -3.24
C ARG A 317 -20.04 0.77 -2.99
N ARG A 318 -19.07 1.71 -2.96
CA ARG A 318 -19.34 3.15 -2.90
C ARG A 318 -19.54 3.74 -4.30
N ARG A 319 -20.64 4.49 -4.48
CA ARG A 319 -20.87 5.29 -5.72
C ARG A 319 -19.98 6.52 -5.82
N ARG A 320 -19.82 7.23 -4.69
CA ARG A 320 -19.08 8.48 -4.62
C ARG A 320 -17.74 8.24 -3.92
N ARG A 321 -16.69 8.14 -4.71
CA ARG A 321 -15.33 7.74 -4.29
C ARG A 321 -14.52 8.95 -3.82
N VAL A 322 -14.97 9.58 -2.75
CA VAL A 322 -14.26 10.71 -2.13
C VAL A 322 -13.12 10.18 -1.28
N LYS A 323 -11.91 10.78 -1.38
CA LYS A 323 -10.71 10.46 -0.59
C LYS A 323 -10.21 8.99 -0.67
N ARG A 324 -10.60 8.21 -1.68
CA ARG A 324 -10.10 6.84 -1.94
C ARG A 324 -10.17 5.96 -0.66
N LYS A 325 -9.12 5.18 -0.34
CA LYS A 325 -9.00 4.30 0.85
C LYS A 325 -9.37 5.03 2.16
N SER A 326 -8.74 6.16 2.48
CA SER A 326 -9.04 6.94 3.69
C SER A 326 -10.52 7.36 3.78
N GLY A 327 -11.12 7.79 2.66
CA GLY A 327 -12.53 8.12 2.63
C GLY A 327 -13.45 6.90 2.77
N ASN A 328 -12.98 5.73 2.36
CA ASN A 328 -13.71 4.47 2.45
C ASN A 328 -13.83 4.04 3.92
N ILE A 329 -12.72 4.16 4.65
CA ILE A 329 -12.62 3.98 6.09
C ILE A 329 -13.43 5.05 6.84
N ASP A 330 -13.34 6.33 6.46
CA ASP A 330 -14.15 7.44 7.02
C ASP A 330 -15.65 7.12 6.92
N ASP A 331 -16.13 6.67 5.76
CA ASP A 331 -17.56 6.37 5.56
C ASP A 331 -17.99 5.13 6.36
N PHE A 332 -17.13 4.12 6.51
CA PHE A 332 -17.38 3.01 7.44
C PHE A 332 -17.51 3.50 8.89
N CYS A 333 -16.53 4.28 9.35
CA CYS A 333 -16.49 4.86 10.69
C CYS A 333 -17.75 5.68 11.00
N ARG A 334 -18.23 6.47 10.03
CA ARG A 334 -19.44 7.30 10.13
C ARG A 334 -20.75 6.52 10.17
N ARG A 335 -20.81 5.30 9.63
CA ARG A 335 -22.07 4.57 9.45
C ARG A 335 -22.21 3.34 10.32
N TRP A 336 -21.11 2.65 10.62
CA TRP A 336 -21.13 1.38 11.37
C TRP A 336 -20.06 1.34 12.47
N GLY A 337 -19.04 2.19 12.41
CA GLY A 337 -17.90 2.13 13.34
C GLY A 337 -18.27 2.21 14.83
N ASN A 338 -19.32 2.96 15.20
CA ASN A 338 -19.73 3.07 16.61
C ASN A 338 -20.30 1.78 17.22
N GLN A 339 -20.56 0.74 16.41
CA GLN A 339 -20.99 -0.57 16.87
C GLN A 339 -19.81 -1.44 17.33
N TYR A 340 -18.57 -0.99 17.07
CA TYR A 340 -17.36 -1.75 17.31
C TYR A 340 -16.45 -1.04 18.31
N SER A 341 -15.81 -1.82 19.18
CA SER A 341 -14.75 -1.32 20.05
C SER A 341 -13.46 -1.12 19.25
N TYR A 342 -13.19 -2.08 18.36
CA TYR A 342 -11.96 -2.16 17.58
C TYR A 342 -12.25 -2.34 16.09
N MET A 343 -11.32 -1.90 15.25
CA MET A 343 -11.28 -2.28 13.84
C MET A 343 -9.88 -2.72 13.47
N VAL A 344 -9.77 -3.73 12.60
CA VAL A 344 -8.51 -4.13 11.97
C VAL A 344 -8.61 -3.77 10.49
N VAL A 345 -7.67 -2.96 10.01
CA VAL A 345 -7.62 -2.58 8.60
C VAL A 345 -6.76 -3.59 7.84
N LEU A 346 -7.32 -4.23 6.83
CA LEU A 346 -6.63 -5.16 5.93
C LEU A 346 -6.50 -4.53 4.55
N ASP A 347 -5.35 -4.68 3.90
CA ASP A 347 -5.24 -4.41 2.47
C ASP A 347 -5.64 -5.65 1.66
N ALA A 348 -5.94 -5.46 0.38
CA ALA A 348 -6.38 -6.51 -0.54
C ALA A 348 -5.38 -7.67 -0.70
N ASP A 349 -4.10 -7.42 -0.42
CA ASP A 349 -2.99 -8.39 -0.42
C ASP A 349 -2.60 -8.87 0.99
N SER A 350 -3.35 -8.48 2.02
CA SER A 350 -3.12 -8.89 3.40
C SER A 350 -3.76 -10.24 3.72
N VAL A 351 -3.02 -11.09 4.43
CA VAL A 351 -3.53 -12.36 4.98
C VAL A 351 -3.10 -12.45 6.44
N MET A 352 -4.04 -12.70 7.35
CA MET A 352 -3.77 -12.78 8.79
C MET A 352 -4.35 -14.07 9.37
N SER A 353 -3.64 -14.71 10.30
CA SER A 353 -4.19 -15.85 11.04
C SER A 353 -5.18 -15.39 12.12
N GLY A 354 -6.13 -16.25 12.45
CA GLY A 354 -7.08 -16.03 13.56
C GLY A 354 -6.36 -15.80 14.89
N ASP A 355 -5.27 -16.53 15.16
CA ASP A 355 -4.45 -16.34 16.36
C ASP A 355 -3.82 -14.93 16.41
N CYS A 356 -3.38 -14.40 15.26
CA CYS A 356 -2.83 -13.06 15.18
C CYS A 356 -3.92 -12.02 15.52
N LEU A 357 -5.11 -12.17 14.93
CA LEU A 357 -6.24 -11.25 15.14
C LEU A 357 -6.78 -11.29 16.57
N THR A 358 -6.95 -12.48 17.15
CA THR A 358 -7.38 -12.65 18.54
C THR A 358 -6.36 -12.08 19.52
N ASN A 359 -5.06 -12.31 19.28
CA ASN A 359 -4.00 -11.74 20.11
C ASN A 359 -3.92 -10.21 19.99
N LEU A 360 -4.16 -9.62 18.81
CA LEU A 360 -4.26 -8.16 18.69
C LEU A 360 -5.39 -7.59 19.56
N VAL A 361 -6.55 -8.26 19.61
CA VAL A 361 -7.66 -7.86 20.48
C VAL A 361 -7.25 -7.98 21.96
N ARG A 362 -6.60 -9.07 22.36
CA ARG A 362 -6.08 -9.24 23.73
C ARG A 362 -5.06 -8.16 24.10
N LEU A 363 -4.13 -7.85 23.21
CA LEU A 363 -3.15 -6.78 23.41
C LEU A 363 -3.82 -5.42 23.56
N MET A 364 -4.88 -5.15 22.81
CA MET A 364 -5.64 -3.90 22.90
C MET A 364 -6.46 -3.80 24.20
N ASN A 365 -6.96 -4.93 24.71
CA ASN A 365 -7.64 -5.01 26.02
C ASN A 365 -6.65 -4.82 27.18
N ALA A 366 -5.47 -5.47 27.10
CA ALA A 366 -4.41 -5.36 28.10
C ALA A 366 -3.77 -3.95 28.16
N ASN A 367 -3.93 -3.15 27.10
CA ASN A 367 -3.36 -1.81 27.01
C ASN A 367 -4.45 -0.75 26.75
N PRO A 368 -5.20 -0.33 27.80
CA PRO A 368 -6.31 0.62 27.66
C PRO A 368 -5.93 1.96 27.03
N ASN A 369 -4.67 2.39 27.16
CA ASN A 369 -4.18 3.65 26.59
C ASN A 369 -3.64 3.53 25.15
N ALA A 370 -3.64 2.32 24.56
CA ALA A 370 -3.27 2.14 23.16
C ALA A 370 -4.46 2.54 22.25
N GLY A 371 -4.16 3.40 21.26
CA GLY A 371 -5.09 3.76 20.19
C GLY A 371 -4.87 2.93 18.93
N ILE A 372 -3.61 2.62 18.61
CA ILE A 372 -3.21 1.79 17.47
C ILE A 372 -2.14 0.79 17.93
N ILE A 373 -2.31 -0.48 17.55
CA ILE A 373 -1.26 -1.50 17.65
C ILE A 373 -1.04 -2.07 16.25
N GLN A 374 0.12 -1.77 15.68
CA GLN A 374 0.57 -2.20 14.36
C GLN A 374 1.27 -3.56 14.46
N SER A 375 0.79 -4.59 13.76
CA SER A 375 1.57 -5.83 13.60
C SER A 375 2.78 -5.57 12.69
N SER A 376 3.72 -6.52 12.60
CA SER A 376 4.78 -6.50 11.58
C SER A 376 4.42 -7.47 10.44
N PRO A 377 3.84 -7.00 9.32
CA PRO A 377 3.56 -7.85 8.18
C PRO A 377 4.84 -8.51 7.66
N LYS A 378 4.75 -9.80 7.33
CA LYS A 378 5.84 -10.54 6.72
C LYS A 378 5.55 -10.72 5.23
N ALA A 379 6.49 -10.29 4.41
CA ALA A 379 6.41 -10.47 2.97
C ALA A 379 6.43 -11.96 2.58
N SER A 380 5.42 -12.41 1.83
CA SER A 380 5.31 -13.77 1.32
C SER A 380 4.44 -13.82 0.05
N GLY A 381 4.35 -14.98 -0.60
CA GLY A 381 3.37 -15.26 -1.65
C GLY A 381 3.82 -15.04 -3.10
N MET A 382 5.03 -14.53 -3.35
CA MET A 382 5.50 -14.21 -4.71
C MET A 382 6.66 -15.10 -5.17
N ASP A 383 6.66 -15.45 -6.46
CA ASP A 383 7.60 -16.43 -7.05
C ASP A 383 8.70 -15.84 -7.94
N THR A 384 8.63 -14.56 -8.33
CA THR A 384 9.68 -13.91 -9.13
C THR A 384 11.01 -13.82 -8.36
N LEU A 385 12.14 -13.85 -9.08
CA LEU A 385 13.46 -13.73 -8.42
C LEU A 385 13.59 -12.41 -7.63
N TYR A 386 13.07 -11.32 -8.19
CA TYR A 386 13.01 -10.02 -7.54
C TYR A 386 12.26 -10.07 -6.21
N ALA A 387 11.00 -10.54 -6.25
CA ALA A 387 10.16 -10.60 -5.06
C ALA A 387 10.74 -11.56 -4.01
N ARG A 388 11.29 -12.71 -4.43
CA ARG A 388 11.94 -13.65 -3.49
C ARG A 388 13.18 -13.06 -2.82
N CYS A 389 14.01 -12.30 -3.55
CA CYS A 389 15.12 -11.57 -2.93
C CYS A 389 14.63 -10.56 -1.89
N GLN A 390 13.55 -9.83 -2.20
CA GLN A 390 12.97 -8.84 -1.29
C GLN A 390 12.26 -9.49 -0.08
N GLN A 391 11.54 -10.60 -0.27
CA GLN A 391 10.96 -11.42 0.81
C GLN A 391 12.06 -11.90 1.77
N PHE A 392 13.17 -12.42 1.22
CA PHE A 392 14.32 -12.81 2.02
C PHE A 392 14.93 -11.62 2.77
N ALA A 393 15.20 -10.50 2.09
CA ALA A 393 15.78 -9.31 2.71
C ALA A 393 14.90 -8.75 3.84
N THR A 394 13.59 -8.61 3.61
CA THR A 394 12.64 -8.13 4.63
C THR A 394 12.52 -9.09 5.80
N ARG A 395 12.55 -10.41 5.56
CA ARG A 395 12.46 -11.41 6.63
C ARG A 395 13.74 -11.53 7.48
N VAL A 396 14.91 -11.24 6.89
CA VAL A 396 16.22 -11.32 7.54
C VAL A 396 16.60 -9.99 8.23
N TYR A 397 16.40 -8.85 7.55
CA TYR A 397 16.80 -7.52 8.06
C TYR A 397 15.65 -6.79 8.77
N GLY A 398 14.42 -6.95 8.29
CA GLY A 398 13.24 -6.24 8.78
C GLY A 398 13.01 -6.34 10.29
N PRO A 399 13.15 -7.53 10.92
CA PRO A 399 13.00 -7.66 12.37
C PRO A 399 13.96 -6.76 13.17
N LEU A 400 15.21 -6.59 12.72
CA LEU A 400 16.18 -5.71 13.41
C LEU A 400 15.71 -4.25 13.34
N PHE A 401 15.34 -3.77 12.15
CA PHE A 401 14.88 -2.39 12.01
C PHE A 401 13.58 -2.14 12.78
N THR A 402 12.65 -3.09 12.76
CA THR A 402 11.36 -2.97 13.46
C THR A 402 11.52 -2.97 14.98
N ALA A 403 12.33 -3.89 15.53
CA ALA A 403 12.64 -3.93 16.96
C ALA A 403 13.45 -2.69 17.41
N GLY A 404 14.39 -2.23 16.58
CA GLY A 404 15.17 -1.01 16.85
C GLY A 404 14.30 0.25 16.85
N LEU A 405 13.39 0.35 15.89
CA LEU A 405 12.43 1.45 15.81
C LEU A 405 11.51 1.47 17.03
N HIS A 406 10.99 0.30 17.41
CA HIS A 406 10.23 0.12 18.65
C HIS A 406 11.04 0.57 19.87
N PHE A 407 12.31 0.18 19.98
CA PHE A 407 13.18 0.56 21.10
C PHE A 407 13.32 2.08 21.24
N TRP A 408 13.51 2.80 20.13
CA TRP A 408 13.67 4.26 20.13
C TRP A 408 12.35 5.03 20.33
N GLN A 409 11.23 4.51 19.81
CA GLN A 409 9.97 5.25 19.72
C GLN A 409 8.93 4.86 20.76
N LEU A 410 8.94 3.62 21.26
CA LEU A 410 7.95 3.07 22.20
C LEU A 410 6.52 3.39 21.72
N GLY A 411 5.65 3.93 22.59
CA GLY A 411 4.26 4.26 22.27
C GLY A 411 4.04 5.46 21.35
N GLU A 412 5.06 5.88 20.60
CA GLU A 412 5.02 6.97 19.59
C GLU A 412 5.47 6.45 18.22
N SER A 413 5.12 5.20 17.93
CA SER A 413 5.61 4.48 16.77
C SER A 413 4.83 4.78 15.48
N HIS A 414 5.14 4.02 14.43
CA HIS A 414 4.54 4.18 13.10
C HIS A 414 3.26 3.34 12.95
N TYR A 415 2.38 3.81 12.06
CA TYR A 415 1.24 3.09 11.51
C TYR A 415 1.44 3.04 9.98
N TRP A 416 1.27 1.85 9.38
CA TRP A 416 1.52 1.60 7.96
C TRP A 416 0.24 1.42 7.13
N GLY A 417 -0.93 1.70 7.72
CA GLY A 417 -2.20 1.74 6.97
C GLY A 417 -2.96 0.42 6.90
N HIS A 418 -2.36 -0.69 7.29
CA HIS A 418 -2.98 -2.01 7.31
C HIS A 418 -2.32 -2.95 8.34
N ASN A 419 -2.93 -4.12 8.56
CA ASN A 419 -2.55 -5.14 9.53
C ASN A 419 -2.38 -4.57 10.95
N ALA A 420 -3.19 -3.56 11.29
CA ALA A 420 -3.17 -2.91 12.59
C ALA A 420 -4.56 -2.91 13.19
N ILE A 421 -4.62 -3.13 14.50
CA ILE A 421 -5.85 -2.95 15.28
C ILE A 421 -5.93 -1.52 15.80
N ILE A 422 -7.09 -0.90 15.66
CA ILE A 422 -7.37 0.50 15.96
C ILE A 422 -8.57 0.58 16.89
N ARG A 423 -8.46 1.40 17.93
CA ARG A 423 -9.58 1.74 18.81
C ARG A 423 -10.52 2.72 18.11
N VAL A 424 -11.75 2.29 17.85
CA VAL A 424 -12.64 2.98 16.90
C VAL A 424 -13.15 4.32 17.44
N LYS A 425 -13.56 4.37 18.71
CA LYS A 425 -14.07 5.61 19.34
C LYS A 425 -13.10 6.80 19.22
N PRO A 426 -11.85 6.73 19.70
CA PRO A 426 -10.92 7.85 19.57
C PRO A 426 -10.53 8.12 18.10
N PHE A 427 -10.52 7.11 17.24
CA PHE A 427 -10.28 7.30 15.82
C PHE A 427 -11.38 8.16 15.16
N ILE A 428 -12.66 7.87 15.45
CA ILE A 428 -13.81 8.68 15.01
C ILE A 428 -13.72 10.11 15.54
N GLU A 429 -13.37 10.28 16.81
CA GLU A 429 -13.35 11.58 17.48
C GLU A 429 -12.19 12.48 17.02
N HIS A 430 -11.04 11.92 16.59
CA HIS A 430 -9.80 12.69 16.42
C HIS A 430 -9.05 12.49 15.10
N CYS A 431 -9.26 11.39 14.38
CA CYS A 431 -8.45 11.03 13.21
C CYS A 431 -9.08 11.43 11.87
N ALA A 432 -10.17 12.20 11.89
CA ALA A 432 -10.77 12.71 10.66
C ALA A 432 -9.81 13.62 9.89
N LEU A 433 -9.53 13.28 8.62
CA LEU A 433 -8.53 13.96 7.81
C LEU A 433 -9.11 15.21 7.12
N ALA A 434 -8.58 16.40 7.44
CA ALA A 434 -8.84 17.61 6.67
C ALA A 434 -7.97 17.64 5.39
N PRO A 435 -8.49 18.13 4.25
CA PRO A 435 -7.64 18.42 3.10
C PRO A 435 -6.58 19.47 3.45
N LEU A 436 -5.39 19.36 2.87
CA LEU A 436 -4.33 20.36 3.05
C LEU A 436 -4.71 21.65 2.30
N PRO A 437 -4.63 22.83 2.94
CA PRO A 437 -4.98 24.10 2.32
C PRO A 437 -3.94 24.51 1.25
N GLY A 438 -4.40 25.26 0.25
CA GLY A 438 -3.58 25.82 -0.83
C GLY A 438 -3.93 25.27 -2.21
N GLU A 439 -3.11 25.62 -3.20
CA GLU A 439 -3.20 25.19 -4.60
C GLU A 439 -1.91 24.46 -5.01
N GLY A 440 -1.97 23.62 -6.05
CA GLY A 440 -0.82 22.87 -6.58
C GLY A 440 -0.69 21.43 -6.08
N SER A 441 0.44 20.78 -6.42
CA SER A 441 0.66 19.33 -6.26
C SER A 441 0.71 18.84 -4.80
N PHE A 442 0.98 19.71 -3.84
CA PHE A 442 1.05 19.39 -2.41
C PHE A 442 -0.19 19.86 -1.61
N ALA A 443 -1.30 20.15 -2.30
CA ALA A 443 -2.57 20.54 -1.70
C ALA A 443 -3.66 19.49 -1.98
N GLY A 444 -4.75 19.51 -1.20
CA GLY A 444 -5.87 18.59 -1.39
C GLY A 444 -5.87 17.39 -0.44
N SER A 445 -6.39 16.26 -0.90
CA SER A 445 -6.63 15.08 -0.05
C SER A 445 -5.32 14.37 0.29
N ILE A 446 -5.09 14.09 1.57
CA ILE A 446 -3.88 13.39 2.05
C ILE A 446 -3.79 12.00 1.42
N LEU A 447 -2.65 11.71 0.78
CA LEU A 447 -2.40 10.44 0.09
C LEU A 447 -1.87 9.36 1.04
N SER A 448 -0.85 9.69 1.84
CA SER A 448 -0.29 8.79 2.86
C SER A 448 -0.94 9.07 4.22
N HIS A 449 -2.22 8.71 4.35
CA HIS A 449 -3.04 8.99 5.54
C HIS A 449 -2.49 8.40 6.84
N ASP A 450 -1.86 7.23 6.77
CA ASP A 450 -1.48 6.38 7.90
C ASP A 450 -0.58 7.12 8.90
N PHE A 451 0.47 7.79 8.41
CA PHE A 451 1.37 8.59 9.27
C PHE A 451 0.64 9.77 9.92
N VAL A 452 -0.35 10.34 9.23
CA VAL A 452 -1.13 11.46 9.75
C VAL A 452 -2.11 10.97 10.82
N GLU A 453 -2.78 9.85 10.58
CA GLU A 453 -3.71 9.23 11.54
C GLU A 453 -2.99 8.80 12.82
N ALA A 454 -1.78 8.21 12.72
CA ALA A 454 -0.95 7.93 13.91
C ALA A 454 -0.61 9.21 14.67
N ALA A 455 -0.24 10.28 13.96
CA ALA A 455 0.09 11.55 14.58
C ALA A 455 -1.13 12.22 15.24
N LEU A 456 -2.32 12.11 14.63
CA LEU A 456 -3.58 12.59 15.18
C LEU A 456 -4.01 11.79 16.42
N MET A 457 -3.83 10.47 16.38
CA MET A 457 -4.10 9.57 17.51
C MET A 457 -3.18 9.91 18.70
N ARG A 458 -1.87 10.09 18.45
CA ARG A 458 -0.94 10.56 19.51
C ARG A 458 -1.28 11.96 19.99
N ARG A 459 -1.65 12.88 19.10
CA ARG A 459 -2.09 14.24 19.48
C ARG A 459 -3.30 14.20 20.42
N ALA A 460 -4.18 13.20 20.27
CA ALA A 460 -5.32 12.97 21.16
C ALA A 460 -4.96 12.28 22.49
N GLY A 461 -3.69 11.89 22.70
CA GLY A 461 -3.22 11.27 23.94
C GLY A 461 -3.09 9.74 23.88
N TRP A 462 -3.56 9.09 22.81
CA TRP A 462 -3.60 7.63 22.69
C TRP A 462 -2.33 7.03 22.10
N GLY A 463 -1.71 6.03 22.73
CA GLY A 463 -0.43 5.46 22.30
C GLY A 463 -0.50 4.75 20.94
N VAL A 464 0.59 4.80 20.17
CA VAL A 464 0.76 4.09 18.89
C VAL A 464 1.94 3.15 19.02
N TRP A 465 1.68 1.84 18.94
CA TRP A 465 2.65 0.80 19.26
C TRP A 465 2.87 -0.15 18.08
N ILE A 466 4.05 -0.78 18.04
CA ILE A 466 4.34 -1.87 17.10
C ILE A 466 4.51 -3.17 17.89
N ALA A 467 3.67 -4.15 17.60
CA ALA A 467 3.79 -5.53 18.09
C ALA A 467 4.75 -6.31 17.17
N TYR A 468 6.05 -6.03 17.30
CA TYR A 468 7.09 -6.50 16.39
C TYR A 468 7.33 -8.01 16.44
N ASP A 469 6.88 -8.67 17.50
CA ASP A 469 7.06 -10.10 17.77
C ASP A 469 5.80 -10.93 17.52
N LEU A 470 4.71 -10.33 17.05
CA LEU A 470 3.47 -11.03 16.77
C LEU A 470 3.54 -11.77 15.42
N PRO A 471 3.47 -13.12 15.39
CA PRO A 471 3.44 -13.88 14.15
C PRO A 471 2.05 -13.84 13.49
N GLY A 472 1.93 -14.43 12.30
CA GLY A 472 0.62 -14.63 11.65
C GLY A 472 0.08 -13.45 10.87
N SER A 473 0.90 -12.45 10.55
CA SER A 473 0.53 -11.33 9.68
C SER A 473 1.39 -11.33 8.41
N TYR A 474 0.75 -11.40 7.25
CA TYR A 474 1.42 -11.55 5.95
C TYR A 474 0.93 -10.50 4.95
N GLU A 475 1.81 -10.15 4.01
CA GLU A 475 1.53 -9.27 2.87
C GLU A 475 2.27 -9.76 1.63
N GLU A 476 1.74 -9.43 0.45
CA GLU A 476 2.44 -9.68 -0.82
C GLU A 476 3.27 -8.46 -1.25
N LEU A 477 4.38 -8.72 -1.94
CA LEU A 477 5.24 -7.68 -2.49
C LEU A 477 5.00 -7.49 -4.00
N PRO A 478 5.37 -6.33 -4.56
CA PRO A 478 5.37 -6.14 -6.01
C PRO A 478 6.23 -7.22 -6.70
N PRO A 479 5.75 -7.81 -7.81
CA PRO A 479 6.44 -8.92 -8.49
C PRO A 479 7.76 -8.51 -9.12
N ASN A 480 7.94 -7.24 -9.50
CA ASN A 480 9.14 -6.80 -10.20
C ASN A 480 9.54 -5.37 -9.81
N LEU A 481 10.74 -4.97 -10.23
CA LEU A 481 11.32 -3.65 -9.95
C LEU A 481 10.43 -2.51 -10.45
N LEU A 482 9.84 -2.61 -11.64
CA LEU A 482 9.02 -1.54 -12.20
C LEU A 482 7.73 -1.33 -11.40
N ASP A 483 7.11 -2.40 -10.91
CA ASP A 483 5.91 -2.30 -10.09
C ASP A 483 6.22 -1.78 -8.68
N GLU A 484 7.38 -2.12 -8.10
CA GLU A 484 7.88 -1.47 -6.90
C GLU A 484 8.06 0.03 -7.12
N LEU A 485 8.74 0.44 -8.21
CA LEU A 485 8.99 1.85 -8.51
C LEU A 485 7.69 2.64 -8.76
N LYS A 486 6.68 2.02 -9.38
CA LYS A 486 5.33 2.60 -9.51
C LYS A 486 4.69 2.81 -8.13
N ARG A 487 4.84 1.86 -7.19
CA ARG A 487 4.37 2.01 -5.81
C ARG A 487 5.13 3.11 -5.07
N ASP A 488 6.45 3.12 -5.15
CA ASP A 488 7.31 4.09 -4.48
C ASP A 488 7.11 5.52 -4.98
N ARG A 489 6.82 5.72 -6.28
CA ARG A 489 6.46 7.05 -6.80
C ARG A 489 5.27 7.65 -6.04
N ARG A 490 4.29 6.83 -5.67
CA ARG A 490 3.10 7.27 -4.92
C ARG A 490 3.45 7.62 -3.49
N TRP A 491 4.20 6.76 -2.82
CA TRP A 491 4.65 6.96 -1.45
C TRP A 491 5.58 8.17 -1.32
N CYS A 492 6.47 8.39 -2.29
CA CYS A 492 7.31 9.57 -2.39
C CYS A 492 6.47 10.85 -2.43
N HIS A 493 5.51 10.93 -3.35
CA HIS A 493 4.65 12.11 -3.46
C HIS A 493 3.82 12.35 -2.17
N GLY A 494 3.25 11.29 -1.59
CA GLY A 494 2.51 11.37 -0.33
C GLY A 494 3.38 11.81 0.87
N ASN A 495 4.62 11.32 0.98
CA ASN A 495 5.53 11.71 2.05
C ASN A 495 6.01 13.16 1.91
N LEU A 496 6.30 13.62 0.69
CA LEU A 496 6.63 15.02 0.42
C LEU A 496 5.46 15.95 0.76
N MET A 497 4.23 15.55 0.41
CA MET A 497 3.02 16.28 0.77
C MET A 497 2.82 16.36 2.30
N ASN A 498 3.00 15.23 2.99
CA ASN A 498 2.84 15.14 4.45
C ASN A 498 3.84 15.99 5.22
N PHE A 499 5.00 16.32 4.64
CA PHE A 499 5.99 17.20 5.28
C PHE A 499 5.42 18.58 5.64
N ARG A 500 4.39 19.06 4.94
CA ARG A 500 3.69 20.31 5.29
C ARG A 500 3.07 20.27 6.69
N LEU A 501 2.75 19.07 7.20
CA LEU A 501 2.22 18.87 8.54
C LEU A 501 3.27 18.97 9.64
N PHE A 502 4.56 19.01 9.29
CA PHE A 502 5.68 19.14 10.24
C PHE A 502 5.53 20.35 11.19
N LEU A 503 4.99 21.46 10.68
CA LEU A 503 4.81 22.71 11.45
C LEU A 503 3.45 22.87 12.13
N VAL A 504 2.55 21.89 12.02
CA VAL A 504 1.19 21.94 12.60
C VAL A 504 1.22 21.89 14.13
N LYS A 505 0.33 22.67 14.77
CA LYS A 505 0.17 22.69 16.25
C LYS A 505 -0.24 21.31 16.78
N GLY A 506 0.35 20.89 17.90
CA GLY A 506 -0.01 19.67 18.61
C GLY A 506 0.66 18.39 18.11
N MET A 507 1.42 18.45 17.01
CA MET A 507 2.22 17.30 16.58
C MET A 507 3.42 17.09 17.51
N HIS A 508 3.50 15.89 18.08
CA HIS A 508 4.60 15.50 18.96
C HIS A 508 5.95 15.50 18.21
N PRO A 509 7.09 15.85 18.85
CA PRO A 509 8.40 15.84 18.20
C PRO A 509 8.75 14.52 17.50
N VAL A 510 8.28 13.39 18.01
CA VAL A 510 8.52 12.08 17.39
C VAL A 510 7.82 11.96 16.04
N HIS A 511 6.54 12.33 15.92
CA HIS A 511 5.85 12.31 14.63
C HIS A 511 6.43 13.30 13.63
N ARG A 512 7.03 14.41 14.10
CA ARG A 512 7.80 15.29 13.22
C ARG A 512 9.05 14.60 12.68
N ALA A 513 9.75 13.84 13.52
CA ALA A 513 10.86 13.00 13.07
C ALA A 513 10.37 11.92 12.09
N VAL A 514 9.20 11.30 12.32
CA VAL A 514 8.58 10.35 11.37
C VAL A 514 8.32 11.00 10.01
N PHE A 515 7.73 12.21 9.97
CA PHE A 515 7.55 12.93 8.71
C PHE A 515 8.88 13.25 8.01
N LEU A 516 9.91 13.65 8.78
CA LEU A 516 11.25 13.88 8.23
C LEU A 516 11.87 12.59 7.69
N THR A 517 11.76 11.48 8.41
CA THR A 517 12.21 10.15 7.98
C THR A 517 11.50 9.74 6.69
N GLY A 518 10.18 9.92 6.60
CA GLY A 518 9.42 9.64 5.38
C GLY A 518 9.87 10.44 4.16
N VAL A 519 10.24 11.71 4.35
CA VAL A 519 10.85 12.53 3.29
C VAL A 519 12.26 12.06 2.95
N MET A 520 13.10 11.85 3.96
CA MET A 520 14.51 11.49 3.78
C MET A 520 14.68 10.13 3.11
N SER A 521 13.75 9.18 3.27
CA SER A 521 13.74 7.90 2.54
C SER A 521 13.74 8.06 1.01
N TYR A 522 13.23 9.18 0.48
CA TYR A 522 13.24 9.49 -0.95
C TYR A 522 14.19 10.64 -1.30
N LEU A 523 14.30 11.66 -0.45
CA LEU A 523 15.16 12.83 -0.66
C LEU A 523 16.66 12.49 -0.56
N SER A 524 17.04 11.41 0.13
CA SER A 524 18.43 10.95 0.15
C SER A 524 18.96 10.58 -1.24
N ALA A 525 18.10 10.11 -2.15
CA ALA A 525 18.48 9.72 -3.50
C ALA A 525 18.99 10.89 -4.37
N PRO A 526 18.25 12.02 -4.55
CA PRO A 526 18.78 13.17 -5.27
C PRO A 526 20.00 13.79 -4.58
N LEU A 527 20.05 13.79 -3.25
CA LEU A 527 21.23 14.26 -2.51
C LEU A 527 22.47 13.38 -2.80
N TRP A 528 22.28 12.07 -2.88
CA TRP A 528 23.35 11.13 -3.25
C TRP A 528 23.76 11.29 -4.72
N PHE A 529 22.82 11.44 -5.64
CA PHE A 529 23.13 11.72 -7.04
C PHE A 529 23.91 13.02 -7.20
N MET A 530 23.49 14.09 -6.52
CA MET A 530 24.23 15.36 -6.48
C MET A 530 25.61 15.20 -5.87
N PHE A 531 25.77 14.42 -4.80
CA PHE A 531 27.08 14.13 -4.22
C PHE A 531 28.02 13.46 -5.23
N LEU A 532 27.52 12.47 -6.00
CA LEU A 532 28.29 11.81 -7.06
C LEU A 532 28.62 12.75 -8.23
N ALA A 533 27.67 13.58 -8.64
CA ALA A 533 27.86 14.56 -9.70
C ALA A 533 28.89 15.63 -9.31
N LEU A 534 28.80 16.21 -8.11
CA LEU A 534 29.77 17.18 -7.61
C LEU A 534 31.14 16.55 -7.41
N SER A 535 31.21 15.32 -6.91
CA SER A 535 32.48 14.59 -6.76
C SER A 535 33.14 14.31 -8.12
N THR A 536 32.34 13.95 -9.12
CA THR A 536 32.81 13.78 -10.50
C THR A 536 33.27 15.12 -11.08
N ALA A 537 32.50 16.20 -10.90
CA ALA A 537 32.88 17.53 -11.37
C ALA A 537 34.19 18.01 -10.73
N LEU A 538 34.37 17.80 -9.43
CA LEU A 538 35.62 18.11 -8.74
C LEU A 538 36.80 17.31 -9.32
N GLN A 539 36.59 16.03 -9.64
CA GLN A 539 37.60 15.21 -10.31
C GLN A 539 37.93 15.72 -11.72
N VAL A 540 36.93 16.14 -12.50
CA VAL A 540 37.15 16.76 -13.82
C VAL A 540 37.96 18.04 -13.69
N VAL A 541 37.63 18.90 -12.73
CA VAL A 541 38.38 20.13 -12.47
C VAL A 541 39.83 19.83 -12.09
N HIS A 542 40.08 18.83 -11.24
CA HIS A 542 41.45 18.40 -10.90
C HIS A 542 42.22 17.83 -12.08
N ALA A 543 41.56 17.08 -12.96
CA ALA A 543 42.21 16.47 -14.12
C ALA A 543 42.57 17.51 -15.19
N LEU A 544 41.76 18.58 -15.30
CA LEU A 544 41.90 19.59 -16.36
C LEU A 544 42.58 20.89 -15.91
N THR A 545 42.74 21.12 -14.60
CA THR A 545 43.34 22.34 -14.04
C THR A 545 44.69 22.03 -13.42
N GLU A 546 45.70 22.82 -13.75
CA GLU A 546 47.01 22.71 -13.10
C GLU A 546 46.92 23.10 -11.62
N PRO A 547 47.53 22.34 -10.70
CA PRO A 547 47.52 22.69 -9.27
C PRO A 547 48.22 24.03 -9.04
N GLN A 548 47.50 25.00 -8.47
CA GLN A 548 48.10 26.27 -8.05
C GLN A 548 48.76 26.11 -6.67
N TYR A 549 50.09 26.09 -6.64
CA TYR A 549 50.87 25.92 -5.42
C TYR A 549 51.05 27.22 -4.61
N PHE A 550 50.91 28.38 -5.25
CA PHE A 550 51.04 29.71 -4.64
C PHE A 550 49.71 30.43 -4.77
N LEU A 551 48.96 30.49 -3.67
CA LEU A 551 47.60 31.04 -3.63
C LEU A 551 47.60 32.55 -3.31
N GLN A 552 48.70 33.05 -2.74
CA GLN A 552 48.87 34.46 -2.34
C GLN A 552 50.11 35.10 -2.98
N PRO A 553 50.06 36.41 -3.30
CA PRO A 553 51.24 37.15 -3.72
C PRO A 553 52.34 37.09 -2.63
N ARG A 554 53.58 36.76 -3.02
CA ARG A 554 54.77 36.66 -2.12
C ARG A 554 54.72 35.51 -1.10
N GLN A 555 53.95 34.46 -1.36
CA GLN A 555 53.99 33.23 -0.56
C GLN A 555 55.35 32.53 -0.68
N LEU A 556 56.06 32.36 0.44
CA LEU A 556 57.42 31.82 0.49
C LEU A 556 57.50 30.30 0.31
N PHE A 557 56.44 29.56 0.63
CA PHE A 557 56.39 28.10 0.56
C PHE A 557 55.16 27.62 -0.20
N PRO A 558 55.28 26.67 -1.15
CA PRO A 558 54.14 26.13 -1.88
C PRO A 558 53.18 25.36 -0.95
N VAL A 559 51.87 25.52 -1.16
CA VAL A 559 50.84 24.66 -0.56
C VAL A 559 50.71 23.43 -1.46
N TRP A 560 51.23 22.30 -1.00
CA TRP A 560 51.08 21.03 -1.71
C TRP A 560 49.67 20.47 -1.49
N PRO A 561 48.91 20.13 -2.54
CA PRO A 561 47.72 19.32 -2.40
C PRO A 561 48.11 17.97 -1.78
N GLN A 562 47.74 17.72 -0.53
CA GLN A 562 48.01 16.45 0.13
C GLN A 562 46.84 15.51 -0.08
N TRP A 563 47.05 14.47 -0.89
CA TRP A 563 46.10 13.36 -0.99
C TRP A 563 46.53 12.25 -0.03
N ARG A 564 45.66 11.89 0.91
CA ARG A 564 45.91 10.87 1.95
C ARG A 564 45.12 9.59 1.66
N PRO A 565 45.64 8.68 0.82
CA PRO A 565 44.92 7.47 0.40
C PRO A 565 44.52 6.58 1.57
N GLU A 566 45.35 6.48 2.59
CA GLU A 566 45.09 5.68 3.79
C GLU A 566 43.85 6.16 4.55
N LEU A 567 43.63 7.48 4.63
CA LEU A 567 42.44 8.06 5.25
C LEU A 567 41.21 7.84 4.38
N ALA A 568 41.34 7.92 3.05
CA ALA A 568 40.25 7.64 2.12
C ALA A 568 39.80 6.17 2.20
N ILE A 569 40.74 5.23 2.26
CA ILE A 569 40.47 3.80 2.43
C ILE A 569 39.83 3.54 3.81
N ALA A 570 40.32 4.17 4.88
CA ALA A 570 39.74 4.02 6.21
C ALA A 570 38.30 4.57 6.29
N LEU A 571 38.04 5.74 5.71
CA LEU A 571 36.69 6.32 5.64
C LEU A 571 35.75 5.44 4.81
N PHE A 572 36.21 4.96 3.65
CA PHE A 572 35.46 4.02 2.83
C PHE A 572 35.14 2.72 3.58
N ALA A 573 36.15 2.09 4.19
CA ALA A 573 35.98 0.86 4.97
C ALA A 573 35.02 1.06 6.15
N SER A 574 35.13 2.16 6.88
CA SER A 574 34.19 2.50 7.97
C SER A 574 32.76 2.68 7.46
N THR A 575 32.59 3.31 6.29
CA THR A 575 31.27 3.46 5.64
C THR A 575 30.71 2.10 5.20
N MET A 576 31.55 1.22 4.65
CA MET A 576 31.16 -0.15 4.31
C MET A 576 30.70 -0.93 5.55
N VAL A 577 31.41 -0.80 6.68
CA VAL A 577 30.98 -1.40 7.95
C VAL A 577 29.61 -0.87 8.36
N LEU A 578 29.35 0.43 8.29
CA LEU A 578 28.04 0.99 8.66
C LEU A 578 26.89 0.48 7.79
N LEU A 579 27.15 0.30 6.49
CA LEU A 579 26.15 -0.18 5.54
C LEU A 579 25.90 -1.69 5.64
N PHE A 580 26.95 -2.49 5.84
CA PHE A 580 26.87 -3.95 5.76
C PHE A 580 26.82 -4.65 7.12
N LEU A 581 27.32 -4.04 8.20
CA LEU A 581 27.27 -4.66 9.53
C LEU A 581 25.86 -5.01 9.97
N PRO A 582 24.81 -4.17 9.77
CA PRO A 582 23.43 -4.58 10.06
C PRO A 582 23.02 -5.89 9.38
N LYS A 583 23.41 -6.09 8.11
CA LYS A 583 23.13 -7.33 7.38
C LYS A 583 23.87 -8.53 7.98
N LEU A 584 25.11 -8.33 8.43
CA LEU A 584 25.89 -9.37 9.14
C LEU A 584 25.31 -9.68 10.53
N LEU A 585 24.82 -8.68 11.27
CA LEU A 585 24.17 -8.89 12.56
C LEU A 585 22.88 -9.71 12.41
N SER A 586 22.11 -9.47 11.34
CA SER A 586 20.93 -10.27 11.02
C SER A 586 21.25 -11.75 10.81
N ILE A 587 22.32 -12.08 10.07
CA ILE A 587 22.66 -13.49 9.83
C ILE A 587 23.20 -14.17 11.09
N ILE A 588 23.98 -13.45 11.90
CA ILE A 588 24.43 -13.92 13.22
C ILE A 588 23.22 -14.23 14.11
N LEU A 589 22.23 -13.34 14.15
CA LEU A 589 21.00 -13.56 14.91
C LEU A 589 20.27 -14.84 14.44
N ILE A 590 20.20 -15.08 13.13
CA ILE A 590 19.60 -16.30 12.57
C ILE A 590 20.41 -17.54 12.96
N TRP A 591 21.74 -17.47 12.95
CA TRP A 591 22.56 -18.60 13.40
C TRP A 591 22.35 -18.91 14.88
N CYS A 592 22.24 -17.88 15.72
CA CYS A 592 21.94 -18.04 17.16
C CYS A 592 20.54 -18.63 17.41
N LYS A 593 19.52 -18.22 16.64
CA LYS A 593 18.13 -18.69 16.81
C LYS A 593 17.82 -19.99 16.07
N GLY A 594 18.64 -20.36 15.09
CA GLY A 594 18.50 -21.56 14.26
C GLY A 594 18.30 -21.23 12.78
N SER A 595 19.21 -21.70 11.93
CA SER A 595 19.19 -21.42 10.48
C SER A 595 18.39 -22.42 9.65
N LYS A 596 17.78 -23.44 10.26
CA LYS A 596 17.17 -24.57 9.54
C LYS A 596 16.06 -24.12 8.58
N GLU A 597 15.21 -23.21 9.05
CA GLU A 597 14.09 -22.64 8.29
C GLU A 597 14.54 -21.76 7.11
N PHE A 598 15.79 -21.27 7.15
CA PHE A 598 16.40 -20.47 6.08
C PHE A 598 17.27 -21.33 5.12
N GLY A 599 17.15 -22.66 5.18
CA GLY A 599 17.91 -23.58 4.32
C GLY A 599 19.27 -24.00 4.89
N GLY A 600 19.58 -23.64 6.13
CA GLY A 600 20.82 -23.97 6.83
C GLY A 600 21.94 -22.93 6.66
N PHE A 601 22.98 -23.07 7.48
CA PHE A 601 24.08 -22.10 7.63
C PHE A 601 24.70 -21.64 6.29
N PHE A 602 25.08 -22.58 5.42
CA PHE A 602 25.72 -22.25 4.15
C PHE A 602 24.76 -21.56 3.17
N ARG A 603 23.50 -22.01 3.09
CA ARG A 603 22.55 -21.48 2.11
C ARG A 603 22.03 -20.10 2.48
N VAL A 604 21.81 -19.83 3.76
CA VAL A 604 21.45 -18.48 4.22
C VAL A 604 22.60 -17.49 3.98
N THR A 605 23.85 -17.93 4.16
CA THR A 605 25.04 -17.10 3.87
C THR A 605 25.20 -16.84 2.39
N ALA A 606 25.05 -17.86 1.54
CA ALA A 606 25.06 -17.66 0.09
C ALA A 606 23.92 -16.74 -0.38
N SER A 607 22.73 -16.89 0.20
CA SER A 607 21.57 -16.03 -0.09
C SER A 607 21.83 -14.58 0.31
N LEU A 608 22.44 -14.34 1.47
CA LEU A 608 22.88 -13.01 1.90
C LEU A 608 23.86 -12.38 0.90
N LEU A 609 24.89 -13.12 0.47
CA LEU A 609 25.89 -12.60 -0.47
C LEU A 609 25.28 -12.28 -1.84
N LEU A 610 24.41 -13.16 -2.35
CA LEU A 610 23.70 -12.94 -3.61
C LEU A 610 22.71 -11.78 -3.50
N GLU A 611 21.99 -11.65 -2.38
CA GLU A 611 21.11 -10.51 -2.12
C GLU A 611 21.91 -9.22 -2.04
N VAL A 612 23.08 -9.20 -1.39
CA VAL A 612 23.95 -8.03 -1.34
C VAL A 612 24.38 -7.61 -2.74
N LEU A 613 24.81 -8.57 -3.58
CA LEU A 613 25.16 -8.29 -4.98
C LEU A 613 23.96 -7.69 -5.74
N PHE A 614 22.78 -8.28 -5.55
CA PHE A 614 21.56 -7.80 -6.19
C PHE A 614 21.17 -6.39 -5.73
N SER A 615 21.24 -6.12 -4.42
CA SER A 615 21.00 -4.80 -3.82
C SER A 615 21.99 -3.74 -4.31
N VAL A 616 23.27 -4.09 -4.46
CA VAL A 616 24.29 -3.18 -5.01
C VAL A 616 23.96 -2.82 -6.47
N LEU A 617 23.51 -3.79 -7.28
CA LEU A 617 23.10 -3.54 -8.66
C LEU A 617 21.84 -2.68 -8.78
N LEU A 618 20.92 -2.77 -7.83
CA LEU A 618 19.66 -2.02 -7.86
C LEU A 618 19.75 -0.62 -7.24
N ALA A 619 20.67 -0.40 -6.28
CA ALA A 619 20.72 0.87 -5.54
C ALA A 619 20.91 2.11 -6.44
N PRO A 620 21.84 2.14 -7.42
CA PRO A 620 21.98 3.27 -8.33
C PRO A 620 20.76 3.48 -9.25
N VAL A 621 20.10 2.39 -9.65
CA VAL A 621 18.88 2.42 -10.46
C VAL A 621 17.75 3.07 -9.67
N ARG A 622 17.52 2.62 -8.43
CA ARG A 622 16.54 3.22 -7.51
C ARG A 622 16.87 4.69 -7.23
N MET A 623 18.15 5.04 -7.06
CA MET A 623 18.58 6.43 -6.85
C MET A 623 18.12 7.35 -7.99
N LEU A 624 18.31 6.95 -9.26
CA LEU A 624 17.90 7.78 -10.39
C LEU A 624 16.37 7.91 -10.48
N PHE A 625 15.62 6.82 -10.30
CA PHE A 625 14.15 6.89 -10.30
C PHE A 625 13.62 7.75 -9.15
N HIS A 626 14.13 7.59 -7.93
CA HIS A 626 13.73 8.41 -6.79
C HIS A 626 14.08 9.89 -6.99
N THR A 627 15.23 10.17 -7.61
CA THR A 627 15.60 11.55 -8.03
C THR A 627 14.55 12.12 -8.98
N VAL A 628 14.16 11.38 -10.01
CA VAL A 628 13.10 11.79 -10.94
C VAL A 628 11.77 11.99 -10.22
N PHE A 629 11.39 11.10 -9.29
CA PHE A 629 10.13 11.22 -8.56
C PHE A 629 10.08 12.47 -7.68
N VAL A 630 11.15 12.75 -6.94
CA VAL A 630 11.25 13.94 -6.09
C VAL A 630 11.21 15.20 -6.94
N VAL A 631 12.00 15.29 -8.02
CA VAL A 631 12.01 16.45 -8.94
C VAL A 631 10.64 16.64 -9.59
N SER A 632 10.03 15.56 -10.09
CA SER A 632 8.69 15.61 -10.71
C SER A 632 7.62 16.10 -9.74
N ALA A 633 7.69 15.69 -8.46
CA ALA A 633 6.75 16.13 -7.43
C ALA A 633 6.85 17.64 -7.18
N PHE A 634 8.07 18.19 -7.13
CA PHE A 634 8.30 19.63 -6.98
C PHE A 634 7.94 20.44 -8.23
N LEU A 635 8.11 19.87 -9.43
CA LEU A 635 7.68 20.49 -10.70
C LEU A 635 6.17 20.38 -10.96
N GLY A 636 5.44 19.63 -10.15
CA GLY A 636 3.99 19.47 -10.27
C GLY A 636 3.54 18.59 -11.43
N TRP A 637 4.41 17.73 -11.97
CA TRP A 637 4.04 16.82 -13.04
C TRP A 637 3.05 15.76 -12.55
N GLU A 638 1.89 15.68 -13.24
CA GLU A 638 0.79 14.83 -12.82
C GLU A 638 1.21 13.36 -12.72
N VAL A 639 0.76 12.73 -11.63
CA VAL A 639 0.85 11.30 -11.42
C VAL A 639 -0.46 10.69 -11.91
N VAL A 640 -0.51 10.29 -13.19
CA VAL A 640 -1.65 9.54 -13.72
C VAL A 640 -1.70 8.16 -13.05
N TRP A 641 -2.82 7.88 -12.40
CA TRP A 641 -3.04 6.65 -11.64
C TRP A 641 -3.73 5.60 -12.51
N ASN A 642 -3.02 4.50 -12.78
CA ASN A 642 -3.61 3.28 -13.32
C ASN A 642 -3.39 2.16 -12.30
N SER A 643 -4.43 1.37 -11.99
CA SER A 643 -4.28 0.14 -11.20
C SER A 643 -3.24 -0.77 -11.87
N PRO A 644 -2.29 -1.35 -11.14
CA PRO A 644 -1.33 -2.29 -11.73
C PRO A 644 -2.08 -3.46 -12.36
N GLN A 645 -1.80 -3.80 -13.61
CA GLN A 645 -2.18 -5.09 -14.18
C GLN A 645 -1.28 -6.14 -13.53
N ARG A 646 -1.87 -7.14 -12.86
CA ARG A 646 -1.16 -8.19 -12.11
C ARG A 646 -1.04 -9.52 -12.88
N ASP A 647 -1.51 -9.58 -14.13
CA ASP A 647 -1.54 -10.83 -14.91
C ASP A 647 -0.29 -11.10 -15.79
N ASP A 648 0.68 -10.18 -15.86
CA ASP A 648 1.94 -10.43 -16.57
C ASP A 648 3.14 -10.21 -15.64
N ASP A 649 3.52 -11.27 -14.93
CA ASP A 649 4.62 -11.29 -13.95
C ASP A 649 6.00 -10.99 -14.57
N SER A 650 6.11 -10.96 -15.90
CA SER A 650 7.39 -10.81 -16.59
C SER A 650 7.52 -9.47 -17.29
N THR A 651 8.55 -8.68 -16.93
CA THR A 651 8.87 -7.46 -17.66
C THR A 651 9.41 -7.81 -19.05
N PRO A 652 8.74 -7.40 -20.14
CA PRO A 652 9.25 -7.64 -21.49
C PRO A 652 10.53 -6.84 -21.75
N TRP A 653 11.41 -7.35 -22.63
CA TRP A 653 12.64 -6.65 -23.00
C TRP A 653 12.38 -5.24 -23.55
N GLY A 654 11.35 -5.07 -24.38
CA GLY A 654 10.97 -3.77 -24.93
C GLY A 654 10.62 -2.75 -23.85
N GLU A 655 9.85 -3.15 -22.84
CA GLU A 655 9.53 -2.28 -21.71
C GLU A 655 10.77 -1.95 -20.87
N ALA A 656 11.62 -2.95 -20.59
CA ALA A 656 12.84 -2.74 -19.82
C ALA A 656 13.79 -1.74 -20.49
N PHE A 657 14.04 -1.88 -21.80
CA PHE A 657 14.88 -0.92 -22.52
C PHE A 657 14.22 0.46 -22.66
N MET A 658 12.90 0.54 -22.79
CA MET A 658 12.19 1.83 -22.81
C MET A 658 12.31 2.56 -21.46
N ARG A 659 12.20 1.83 -20.34
CA ARG A 659 12.23 2.41 -18.99
C ARG A 659 13.64 2.68 -18.46
N HIS A 660 14.59 1.81 -18.77
CA HIS A 660 15.98 1.89 -18.28
C HIS A 660 16.99 2.41 -19.30
N GLY A 661 16.58 2.64 -20.56
CA GLY A 661 17.49 3.03 -21.64
C GLY A 661 18.27 4.32 -21.37
N SER A 662 17.64 5.32 -20.74
CA SER A 662 18.31 6.56 -20.35
C SER A 662 19.38 6.34 -19.27
N GLN A 663 19.16 5.37 -18.38
CA GLN A 663 20.09 5.01 -17.30
C GLN A 663 21.30 4.26 -17.86
N LEU A 664 21.06 3.32 -18.78
CA LEU A 664 22.12 2.63 -19.51
C LEU A 664 22.99 3.63 -20.28
N LEU A 665 22.37 4.56 -21.02
CA LEU A 665 23.09 5.58 -21.76
C LEU A 665 23.92 6.49 -20.83
N LEU A 666 23.32 6.95 -19.73
CA LEU A 666 24.02 7.74 -18.72
C LEU A 666 25.22 6.98 -18.15
N GLY A 667 25.04 5.69 -17.83
CA GLY A 667 26.12 4.82 -17.38
C GLY A 667 27.25 4.73 -18.40
N LEU A 668 26.95 4.46 -19.68
CA LEU A 668 27.96 4.38 -20.73
C LEU A 668 28.75 5.69 -20.89
N VAL A 669 28.04 6.83 -20.97
CA VAL A 669 28.67 8.15 -21.11
C VAL A 669 29.55 8.46 -19.89
N TRP A 670 29.08 8.16 -18.69
CA TRP A 670 29.83 8.39 -17.46
C TRP A 670 31.06 7.48 -17.37
N ALA A 671 30.95 6.20 -17.72
CA ALA A 671 32.09 5.27 -17.78
C ALA A 671 33.14 5.72 -18.78
N VAL A 672 32.74 6.00 -20.02
CA VAL A 672 33.67 6.40 -21.09
C VAL A 672 34.34 7.73 -20.77
N GLY A 673 33.59 8.71 -20.28
CA GLY A 673 34.14 10.01 -19.87
C GLY A 673 35.17 9.88 -18.75
N MET A 674 34.90 9.04 -17.74
CA MET A 674 35.86 8.82 -16.64
C MET A 674 37.05 7.95 -17.06
N ALA A 675 36.85 6.94 -17.91
CA ALA A 675 37.94 6.13 -18.46
C ALA A 675 38.94 6.99 -19.25
N TRP A 676 38.42 8.01 -19.96
CA TRP A 676 39.24 8.94 -20.72
C TRP A 676 40.02 9.93 -19.84
N LEU A 677 39.42 10.38 -18.73
CA LEU A 677 40.05 11.35 -17.81
C LEU A 677 40.97 10.71 -16.77
N ASP A 678 40.46 9.73 -16.01
CA ASP A 678 41.20 9.02 -14.97
C ASP A 678 40.64 7.62 -14.73
N LEU A 679 41.36 6.61 -15.24
CA LEU A 679 40.98 5.21 -15.10
C LEU A 679 40.93 4.74 -13.63
N ARG A 680 41.71 5.34 -12.72
CA ARG A 680 41.68 4.97 -11.29
C ARG A 680 40.37 5.39 -10.65
N PHE A 681 39.86 6.57 -11.00
CA PHE A 681 38.58 7.06 -10.50
C PHE A 681 37.40 6.24 -11.01
N LEU A 682 37.49 5.69 -12.24
CA LEU A 682 36.47 4.78 -12.76
C LEU A 682 36.28 3.55 -11.87
N PHE A 683 37.35 2.98 -11.28
CA PHE A 683 37.21 1.84 -10.36
C PHE A 683 36.41 2.19 -9.09
N TRP A 684 36.51 3.42 -8.60
CA TRP A 684 35.70 3.89 -7.47
C TRP A 684 34.23 4.08 -7.86
N LEU A 685 33.97 4.49 -9.11
CA LEU A 685 32.61 4.63 -9.66
C LEU A 685 32.04 3.33 -10.26
N ALA A 686 32.84 2.28 -10.41
CA ALA A 686 32.47 1.07 -11.12
C ALA A 686 31.18 0.43 -10.60
N PRO A 687 30.93 0.29 -9.27
CA PRO A 687 29.68 -0.26 -8.77
C PRO A 687 28.46 0.54 -9.22
N ILE A 688 28.60 1.85 -9.40
CA ILE A 688 27.49 2.72 -9.83
C ILE A 688 27.27 2.58 -11.33
N VAL A 689 28.30 2.78 -12.12
CA VAL A 689 28.18 2.83 -13.58
C VAL A 689 27.81 1.45 -14.15
N PHE A 690 28.40 0.38 -13.63
CA PHE A 690 28.08 -0.98 -14.06
C PHE A 690 26.62 -1.35 -13.77
N SER A 691 26.12 -0.94 -12.60
CA SER A 691 24.71 -1.12 -12.23
C SER A 691 23.76 -0.42 -13.20
N LEU A 692 24.09 0.80 -13.62
CA LEU A 692 23.29 1.56 -14.58
C LEU A 692 23.30 0.90 -15.97
N ILE A 693 24.47 0.45 -16.44
CA ILE A 693 24.63 -0.24 -17.73
C ILE A 693 23.83 -1.55 -17.75
N LEU A 694 23.90 -2.33 -16.66
CA LEU A 694 23.21 -3.61 -16.56
C LEU A 694 21.72 -3.51 -16.21
N SER A 695 21.21 -2.32 -15.91
CA SER A 695 19.86 -2.13 -15.38
C SER A 695 18.74 -2.78 -16.21
N PRO A 696 18.71 -2.74 -17.56
CA PRO A 696 17.64 -3.39 -18.32
C PRO A 696 17.69 -4.92 -18.19
N PHE A 697 18.90 -5.49 -18.17
CA PHE A 697 19.12 -6.94 -18.06
C PHE A 697 18.72 -7.45 -16.67
N VAL A 698 19.14 -6.75 -15.62
CA VAL A 698 18.79 -7.09 -14.24
C VAL A 698 17.27 -7.01 -14.04
N SER A 699 16.60 -5.99 -14.59
CA SER A 699 15.14 -5.86 -14.50
C SER A 699 14.42 -7.06 -15.13
N VAL A 700 14.80 -7.46 -16.36
CA VAL A 700 14.14 -8.58 -17.07
C VAL A 700 14.45 -9.94 -16.43
N ILE A 701 15.70 -10.16 -16.03
CA ILE A 701 16.09 -11.46 -15.43
C ILE A 701 15.42 -11.62 -14.06
N SER A 702 15.40 -10.56 -13.26
CA SER A 702 14.81 -10.61 -11.93
C SER A 702 13.29 -10.69 -11.91
N SER A 703 12.59 -10.19 -12.93
CA SER A 703 11.13 -10.32 -13.03
C SER A 703 10.65 -11.75 -13.32
N ARG A 704 11.52 -12.70 -13.70
CA ARG A 704 11.07 -14.04 -14.12
C ARG A 704 10.76 -14.96 -12.94
N ALA A 705 9.52 -15.44 -12.86
CA ALA A 705 9.10 -16.50 -11.94
C ALA A 705 9.87 -17.81 -12.13
N THR A 706 10.24 -18.18 -13.36
CA THR A 706 11.00 -19.41 -13.63
C THR A 706 12.36 -19.44 -12.93
N ILE A 707 13.05 -18.29 -12.86
CA ILE A 707 14.33 -18.17 -12.16
C ILE A 707 14.11 -18.16 -10.65
N GLY A 708 13.10 -17.42 -10.17
CA GLY A 708 12.74 -17.42 -8.76
C GLY A 708 12.39 -18.82 -8.23
N LEU A 709 11.56 -19.59 -8.95
CA LEU A 709 11.23 -20.98 -8.61
C LEU A 709 12.47 -21.90 -8.63
N ARG A 710 13.43 -21.70 -9.54
CA ARG A 710 14.70 -22.46 -9.52
C ARG A 710 15.51 -22.18 -8.26
N THR A 711 15.64 -20.92 -7.85
CA THR A 711 16.32 -20.59 -6.59
C THR A 711 15.60 -21.20 -5.38
N LYS A 712 14.26 -21.37 -5.43
CA LYS A 712 13.47 -22.02 -4.37
C LYS A 712 13.82 -23.49 -4.25
N ARG A 713 13.89 -24.19 -5.38
CA ARG A 713 14.33 -25.60 -5.45
C ARG A 713 15.75 -25.79 -4.91
N TRP A 714 16.64 -24.81 -5.13
CA TRP A 714 17.99 -24.80 -4.56
C TRP A 714 18.04 -24.37 -3.08
N LYS A 715 16.91 -24.00 -2.49
CA LYS A 715 16.77 -23.42 -1.13
C LYS A 715 17.64 -22.16 -0.95
N LEU A 716 17.79 -21.38 -2.00
CA LEU A 716 18.32 -20.02 -1.94
C LEU A 716 17.16 -19.04 -1.75
N PHE A 717 17.43 -17.97 -1.01
CA PHE A 717 16.45 -16.97 -0.56
C PHE A 717 15.26 -17.60 0.18
N LEU A 718 15.48 -18.74 0.84
CA LEU A 718 14.42 -19.45 1.54
C LEU A 718 14.04 -18.69 2.82
N ILE A 719 12.75 -18.44 2.98
CA ILE A 719 12.16 -17.88 4.20
C ILE A 719 11.43 -18.97 5.01
N PRO A 720 11.24 -18.78 6.33
CA PRO A 720 10.51 -19.74 7.15
C PRO A 720 9.11 -20.06 6.64
N GLU A 721 8.42 -19.05 6.09
CA GLU A 721 7.09 -19.17 5.51
C GLU A 721 7.06 -20.00 4.21
N GLU A 722 8.22 -20.27 3.58
CA GLU A 722 8.36 -21.21 2.47
C GLU A 722 8.85 -22.60 2.93
N TYR A 723 9.55 -22.67 4.07
CA TYR A 723 10.05 -23.93 4.64
C TYR A 723 8.95 -24.73 5.34
N SER A 724 8.15 -24.04 6.16
CA SER A 724 6.98 -24.58 6.85
C SER A 724 5.81 -23.62 6.62
N PRO A 725 5.14 -23.71 5.45
CA PRO A 725 4.07 -22.80 5.09
C PRO A 725 2.96 -22.76 6.15
N PRO A 726 2.63 -21.57 6.69
CA PRO A 726 1.47 -21.39 7.55
C PRO A 726 0.19 -21.83 6.83
N GLN A 727 -0.71 -22.50 7.56
CA GLN A 727 -1.95 -23.04 7.00
C GLN A 727 -2.76 -21.97 6.25
N VAL A 728 -2.86 -20.75 6.80
CA VAL A 728 -3.59 -19.65 6.15
C VAL A 728 -3.04 -19.28 4.77
N LEU A 729 -1.72 -19.42 4.53
CA LEU A 729 -1.13 -19.16 3.21
C LEU A 729 -1.36 -20.33 2.24
N VAL A 730 -1.34 -21.56 2.76
CA VAL A 730 -1.69 -22.76 1.98
C VAL A 730 -3.15 -22.71 1.54
N ASP A 731 -4.05 -22.37 2.47
CA ASP A 731 -5.48 -22.20 2.20
C ASP A 731 -5.71 -21.07 1.18
N THR A 732 -4.98 -19.96 1.30
CA THR A 732 -5.05 -18.86 0.32
C THR A 732 -4.68 -19.34 -1.09
N ASP A 733 -3.61 -20.12 -1.26
CA ASP A 733 -3.22 -20.66 -2.58
C ASP A 733 -4.24 -21.68 -3.13
N ASN A 734 -4.78 -22.53 -2.26
CA ASN A 734 -5.82 -23.50 -2.63
C ASN A 734 -7.11 -22.79 -3.06
N TYR A 735 -7.55 -21.79 -2.30
CA TYR A 735 -8.75 -21.00 -2.61
C TYR A 735 -8.53 -20.10 -3.82
N LEU A 736 -7.31 -19.60 -4.05
CA LEU A 736 -7.01 -18.88 -5.27
C LEU A 736 -7.19 -19.77 -6.50
N LYS A 737 -6.65 -21.00 -6.49
CA LYS A 737 -6.84 -21.97 -7.59
C LYS A 737 -8.31 -22.27 -7.83
N LEU A 738 -9.08 -22.45 -6.75
CA LEU A 738 -10.51 -22.70 -6.81
C LEU A 738 -11.27 -21.51 -7.40
N ASN A 739 -11.02 -20.30 -6.91
CA ASN A 739 -11.68 -19.09 -7.39
C ASN A 739 -11.34 -18.85 -8.87
N ARG A 740 -10.08 -19.08 -9.26
CA ARG A 740 -9.63 -18.97 -10.65
C ARG A 740 -10.34 -19.95 -11.59
N SER A 741 -10.68 -21.16 -11.15
CA SER A 741 -11.47 -22.10 -11.96
C SER A 741 -12.90 -21.61 -12.19
N ARG A 742 -13.40 -20.71 -11.34
CA ARG A 742 -14.76 -20.16 -11.34
C ARG A 742 -14.81 -18.68 -11.73
N THR A 743 -13.74 -18.13 -12.28
CA THR A 743 -13.63 -16.69 -12.61
C THR A 743 -14.80 -16.24 -13.48
N LEU A 744 -15.32 -15.04 -13.18
CA LEU A 744 -16.34 -14.38 -14.01
C LEU A 744 -15.70 -13.22 -14.77
N ASP A 745 -15.33 -13.49 -16.02
CA ASP A 745 -14.94 -12.46 -16.99
C ASP A 745 -16.19 -11.76 -17.56
N ASP A 746 -16.01 -10.57 -18.16
CA ASP A 746 -17.10 -9.81 -18.81
C ASP A 746 -18.37 -9.63 -17.95
N GLY A 747 -18.18 -9.45 -16.64
CA GLY A 747 -19.25 -9.45 -15.65
C GLY A 747 -20.41 -8.48 -15.96
N PHE A 748 -20.15 -7.32 -16.58
CA PHE A 748 -21.22 -6.41 -16.99
C PHE A 748 -22.14 -7.03 -18.06
N MET A 749 -21.57 -7.70 -19.06
CA MET A 749 -22.36 -8.36 -20.10
C MET A 749 -23.19 -9.50 -19.52
N HIS A 750 -22.63 -10.27 -18.58
CA HIS A 750 -23.39 -11.28 -17.86
C HIS A 750 -24.50 -10.69 -16.99
N ALA A 751 -24.29 -9.55 -16.31
CA ALA A 751 -25.35 -8.87 -15.57
C ALA A 751 -26.48 -8.34 -16.48
N VAL A 752 -26.20 -8.07 -17.76
CA VAL A 752 -27.22 -7.66 -18.74
C VAL A 752 -27.99 -8.85 -19.32
N PHE A 753 -27.34 -9.99 -19.58
CA PHE A 753 -27.97 -11.09 -20.32
C PHE A 753 -28.31 -12.32 -19.46
N ASN A 754 -27.45 -12.72 -18.52
CA ASN A 754 -27.65 -13.93 -17.72
C ASN A 754 -28.69 -13.66 -16.60
N PRO A 755 -29.78 -14.44 -16.50
CA PRO A 755 -30.84 -14.21 -15.52
C PRO A 755 -30.36 -14.18 -14.06
N SER A 756 -29.36 -15.01 -13.71
CA SER A 756 -28.81 -15.11 -12.35
C SER A 756 -28.00 -13.86 -11.99
N PHE A 757 -27.03 -13.50 -12.83
CA PHE A 757 -26.18 -12.31 -12.59
C PHE A 757 -26.98 -11.02 -12.69
N ASN A 758 -28.01 -10.98 -13.53
CA ASN A 758 -28.94 -9.85 -13.58
C ASN A 758 -29.70 -9.70 -12.25
N ALA A 759 -30.24 -10.78 -11.69
CA ALA A 759 -30.94 -10.74 -10.41
C ALA A 759 -30.00 -10.27 -9.28
N LEU A 760 -28.76 -10.76 -9.25
CA LEU A 760 -27.74 -10.33 -8.29
C LEU A 760 -27.37 -8.86 -8.43
N ALA A 761 -27.06 -8.41 -9.65
CA ALA A 761 -26.73 -7.02 -9.92
C ALA A 761 -27.88 -6.07 -9.55
N THR A 762 -29.12 -6.49 -9.83
CA THR A 762 -30.34 -5.73 -9.53
C THR A 762 -30.57 -5.65 -8.01
N ALA A 763 -30.52 -6.77 -7.30
CA ALA A 763 -30.74 -6.80 -5.85
C ALA A 763 -29.64 -6.06 -5.05
N MET A 764 -28.41 -6.01 -5.58
CA MET A 764 -27.28 -5.29 -4.99
C MET A 764 -27.27 -3.80 -5.34
N ALA A 765 -28.01 -3.39 -6.38
CA ALA A 765 -28.18 -2.00 -6.72
C ALA A 765 -29.08 -1.29 -5.71
N THR A 766 -28.93 0.03 -5.59
CA THR A 766 -29.70 0.83 -4.62
C THR A 766 -30.39 2.00 -5.32
N ALA A 767 -31.70 1.93 -5.52
CA ALA A 767 -32.44 3.09 -5.98
C ALA A 767 -32.43 4.15 -4.88
N ARG A 768 -31.65 5.21 -5.07
CA ARG A 768 -31.71 6.37 -4.17
C ARG A 768 -32.82 7.26 -4.72
N HIS A 769 -33.67 7.76 -3.82
CA HIS A 769 -34.83 8.62 -4.09
C HIS A 769 -36.12 7.84 -4.37
N ARG A 770 -37.22 8.31 -3.75
CA ARG A 770 -38.60 7.84 -3.95
C ARG A 770 -39.07 8.07 -5.39
N ALA A 771 -40.24 7.55 -5.74
CA ALA A 771 -40.91 7.79 -7.00
C ALA A 771 -40.85 9.28 -7.43
N SER A 772 -40.21 9.53 -8.58
CA SER A 772 -40.06 10.86 -9.17
C SER A 772 -40.05 10.77 -10.69
N GLN A 773 -40.92 11.54 -11.33
CA GLN A 773 -41.04 11.56 -12.79
C GLN A 773 -39.74 11.99 -13.48
N VAL A 774 -38.97 12.90 -12.88
CA VAL A 774 -37.67 13.34 -13.41
C VAL A 774 -36.66 12.20 -13.41
N LEU A 775 -36.66 11.37 -12.36
CA LEU A 775 -35.79 10.20 -12.28
C LEU A 775 -36.20 9.14 -13.29
N GLU A 776 -37.50 8.90 -13.46
CA GLU A 776 -38.00 7.97 -14.47
C GLU A 776 -37.58 8.38 -15.90
N ILE A 777 -37.73 9.66 -16.25
CA ILE A 777 -37.25 10.18 -17.54
C ILE A 777 -35.73 10.00 -17.69
N ALA A 778 -34.97 10.22 -16.62
CA ALA A 778 -33.52 10.03 -16.65
C ALA A 778 -33.13 8.55 -16.83
N ARG A 779 -33.82 7.63 -16.14
CA ARG A 779 -33.64 6.18 -16.27
C ARG A 779 -33.87 5.72 -17.71
N ASP A 780 -34.99 6.13 -18.31
CA ASP A 780 -35.31 5.80 -19.70
C ASP A 780 -34.27 6.34 -20.66
N ARG A 781 -33.87 7.62 -20.48
CA ARG A 781 -32.83 8.23 -21.30
C ARG A 781 -31.51 7.45 -21.21
N HIS A 782 -31.10 7.03 -20.01
CA HIS A 782 -29.87 6.26 -19.83
C HIS A 782 -29.92 4.90 -20.52
N VAL A 783 -31.05 4.19 -20.41
CA VAL A 783 -31.25 2.88 -21.05
C VAL A 783 -31.31 3.02 -22.58
N GLU A 784 -32.08 3.99 -23.11
CA GLU A 784 -32.17 4.22 -24.55
C GLU A 784 -30.83 4.64 -25.16
N GLN A 785 -30.13 5.58 -24.53
CA GLN A 785 -28.82 6.00 -25.02
C GLN A 785 -27.82 4.83 -25.00
N ALA A 786 -27.92 3.91 -24.03
CA ALA A 786 -27.05 2.74 -23.98
C ALA A 786 -27.36 1.76 -25.12
N LEU A 787 -28.64 1.46 -25.33
CA LEU A 787 -29.10 0.53 -26.36
C LEU A 787 -28.92 1.05 -27.80
N ASN A 788 -28.84 2.38 -27.99
CA ASN A 788 -28.56 3.00 -29.30
C ASN A 788 -27.08 2.96 -29.69
N GLU A 789 -26.18 2.56 -28.78
CA GLU A 789 -24.76 2.38 -29.04
C GLU A 789 -24.39 0.89 -29.03
N THR A 790 -23.24 0.54 -29.64
CA THR A 790 -22.69 -0.80 -29.48
C THR A 790 -22.12 -0.95 -28.06
N PRO A 791 -22.21 -2.14 -27.44
CA PRO A 791 -21.76 -2.36 -26.06
C PRO A 791 -20.29 -1.96 -25.85
N GLU A 792 -19.44 -2.17 -26.86
CA GLU A 792 -18.02 -1.77 -26.86
C GLU A 792 -17.79 -0.25 -26.77
N LYS A 793 -18.68 0.55 -27.35
CA LYS A 793 -18.59 2.03 -27.31
C LYS A 793 -19.09 2.60 -25.98
N LEU A 794 -19.86 1.81 -25.23
CA LEU A 794 -20.40 2.23 -23.96
C LEU A 794 -19.27 2.37 -22.93
N ASN A 795 -18.91 3.61 -22.63
CA ASN A 795 -17.83 3.88 -21.69
C ASN A 795 -18.12 3.33 -20.28
N ARG A 796 -17.05 3.18 -19.51
CA ARG A 796 -17.06 2.63 -18.16
C ARG A 796 -18.04 3.34 -17.21
N ASP A 797 -18.08 4.66 -17.26
CA ASP A 797 -18.90 5.44 -16.32
C ASP A 797 -20.41 5.28 -16.61
N ARG A 798 -20.79 5.15 -17.89
CA ARG A 798 -22.19 4.85 -18.28
C ARG A 798 -22.61 3.45 -17.89
N ARG A 799 -21.74 2.45 -18.08
CA ARG A 799 -21.96 1.08 -17.58
C ARG A 799 -22.18 1.06 -16.06
N LEU A 800 -21.40 1.82 -15.30
CA LEU A 800 -21.57 1.94 -13.85
C LEU A 800 -22.88 2.61 -13.44
N VAL A 801 -23.36 3.61 -14.18
CA VAL A 801 -24.66 4.25 -13.92
C VAL A 801 -25.78 3.23 -14.05
N LEU A 802 -25.78 2.42 -15.13
CA LEU A 802 -26.75 1.34 -15.34
C LEU A 802 -26.68 0.28 -14.23
N LEU A 803 -25.47 -0.13 -13.84
CA LEU A 803 -25.23 -1.10 -12.75
C LEU A 803 -25.54 -0.54 -11.35
N SER A 804 -25.79 0.76 -11.21
CA SER A 804 -26.08 1.38 -9.92
C SER A 804 -27.57 1.53 -9.66
N ASP A 805 -28.46 1.33 -10.63
CA ASP A 805 -29.89 1.47 -10.41
C ASP A 805 -30.63 0.17 -10.78
N PRO A 806 -31.37 -0.44 -9.84
CA PRO A 806 -32.07 -1.71 -10.11
C PRO A 806 -33.03 -1.58 -11.29
N VAL A 807 -33.69 -0.43 -11.44
CA VAL A 807 -34.67 -0.19 -12.51
C VAL A 807 -33.99 -0.15 -13.87
N THR A 808 -32.85 0.55 -13.99
CA THR A 808 -32.15 0.62 -15.28
C THR A 808 -31.57 -0.73 -15.68
N MET A 809 -31.10 -1.53 -14.72
CA MET A 809 -30.56 -2.86 -15.00
C MET A 809 -31.67 -3.83 -15.42
N SER A 810 -32.82 -3.77 -14.75
CA SER A 810 -34.03 -4.52 -15.12
C SER A 810 -34.50 -4.18 -16.54
N ARG A 811 -34.69 -2.88 -16.84
CA ARG A 811 -35.15 -2.43 -18.16
C ARG A 811 -34.20 -2.79 -19.28
N LEU A 812 -32.88 -2.66 -19.03
CA LEU A 812 -31.87 -3.04 -20.00
C LEU A 812 -31.95 -4.54 -20.32
N HIS A 813 -32.02 -5.38 -19.29
CA HIS A 813 -32.16 -6.84 -19.40
C HIS A 813 -33.42 -7.23 -20.17
N TYR A 814 -34.58 -6.67 -19.80
CA TYR A 814 -35.84 -6.96 -20.48
C TYR A 814 -35.79 -6.59 -21.97
N ARG A 815 -35.26 -5.40 -22.30
CA ARG A 815 -35.25 -4.89 -23.68
C ARG A 815 -34.35 -5.71 -24.61
N VAL A 816 -33.17 -6.14 -24.15
CA VAL A 816 -32.27 -6.97 -24.97
C VAL A 816 -32.85 -8.36 -25.24
N TRP A 817 -33.63 -8.91 -24.31
CA TRP A 817 -34.30 -10.20 -24.46
C TRP A 817 -35.60 -10.14 -25.26
N SER A 818 -36.43 -9.11 -25.05
CA SER A 818 -37.72 -8.96 -25.74
C SER A 818 -37.57 -8.53 -27.21
N ASN A 819 -36.48 -7.86 -27.58
CA ASN A 819 -36.27 -7.33 -28.93
C ASN A 819 -34.85 -7.64 -29.45
N PRO A 820 -34.46 -8.92 -29.59
CA PRO A 820 -33.10 -9.30 -29.94
C PRO A 820 -32.69 -8.83 -31.34
N GLU A 821 -33.62 -8.72 -32.28
CA GLU A 821 -33.35 -8.22 -33.64
C GLU A 821 -33.03 -6.72 -33.66
N ARG A 822 -33.77 -5.93 -32.86
CA ARG A 822 -33.56 -4.48 -32.73
C ARG A 822 -32.21 -4.17 -32.08
N TYR A 823 -31.82 -5.00 -31.10
CA TYR A 823 -30.57 -4.84 -30.35
C TYR A 823 -29.54 -5.91 -30.73
N SER A 824 -29.51 -6.31 -32.01
CA SER A 824 -28.63 -7.36 -32.53
C SER A 824 -27.16 -7.14 -32.19
N SER A 825 -26.67 -5.89 -32.19
CA SER A 825 -25.29 -5.59 -31.79
C SER A 825 -24.94 -5.99 -30.35
N TRP A 826 -25.91 -5.92 -29.42
CA TRP A 826 -25.73 -6.36 -28.04
C TRP A 826 -25.77 -7.89 -27.95
N VAL A 827 -26.72 -8.52 -28.63
CA VAL A 827 -26.89 -9.98 -28.67
C VAL A 827 -25.68 -10.65 -29.33
N ASP A 828 -25.21 -10.12 -30.45
CA ASP A 828 -24.08 -10.67 -31.20
C ASP A 828 -22.76 -10.48 -30.44
N ASN A 829 -22.58 -9.37 -29.74
CA ASN A 829 -21.45 -9.20 -28.82
C ASN A 829 -21.52 -10.23 -27.67
N TYR A 830 -22.69 -10.41 -27.04
CA TYR A 830 -22.84 -11.42 -25.98
C TYR A 830 -22.57 -12.86 -26.44
N LYS A 831 -22.89 -13.21 -27.69
CA LYS A 831 -22.54 -14.52 -28.27
C LYS A 831 -21.03 -14.75 -28.37
N THR A 832 -20.21 -13.70 -28.40
CA THR A 832 -18.75 -13.81 -28.36
C THR A 832 -18.21 -13.96 -26.94
N VAL A 833 -19.02 -13.65 -25.93
CA VAL A 833 -18.66 -13.78 -24.51
C VAL A 833 -18.95 -15.21 -24.05
N SER A 834 -17.93 -15.88 -23.52
CA SER A 834 -18.04 -17.24 -23.00
C SER A 834 -18.26 -17.19 -21.49
N LEU A 835 -19.42 -17.63 -21.01
CA LEU A 835 -19.61 -17.86 -19.58
C LEU A 835 -18.79 -19.08 -19.15
N ASN A 836 -17.94 -18.89 -18.14
CA ASN A 836 -17.29 -20.01 -17.47
C ASN A 836 -18.37 -20.92 -16.83
N PRO A 837 -18.45 -22.21 -17.18
CA PRO A 837 -19.48 -23.12 -16.68
C PRO A 837 -19.43 -23.30 -15.16
N GLU A 838 -18.28 -23.08 -14.52
CA GLU A 838 -18.10 -23.18 -13.07
C GLU A 838 -18.37 -21.85 -12.34
N ALA A 839 -18.70 -20.76 -13.06
CA ALA A 839 -18.96 -19.46 -12.45
C ALA A 839 -20.32 -19.36 -11.73
N LEU A 840 -21.21 -20.34 -11.90
CA LEU A 840 -22.40 -20.50 -11.09
C LEU A 840 -22.31 -21.84 -10.34
N PRO A 841 -22.75 -21.91 -9.08
CA PRO A 841 -22.79 -23.17 -8.36
C PRO A 841 -23.75 -24.12 -9.10
N THR A 842 -23.23 -25.25 -9.58
CA THR A 842 -24.04 -26.33 -10.13
C THR A 842 -24.81 -27.01 -8.99
N LYS A 843 -26.09 -27.29 -9.24
CA LYS A 843 -26.94 -28.07 -8.31
C LYS A 843 -26.44 -29.50 -8.15
#